data_AF-A0A3C0I4P3-F1
#
_entry.id   AF-A0A3C0I4P3-F1
#
_cell.length_a   1.000
_cell.length_b   1.000
_cell.length_c   1.000
_cell.angle_alpha   90.00
_cell.angle_beta   90.00
_cell.angle_gamma   90.00
#
_symmetry.space_group_name_H-M   'P 1'
#
loop_
_entity.id
_entity.type
_entity.pdbx_description
1 polymer ?
#
loop_
_entity_poly.entity_id
_entity_poly.type
_entity_poly.pdbx_seq_one_letter_code
_entity_poly.pdbx_strand_id
1 'polypeptide(L)'
;MSFVSDFFLHSILAAFVAAILFSLPGLGVLRLLGLMTRKHIFAALLVAPALGLCTYGPFSLAFTALFGYSTLTIIVAWLLFQAIVLFWIRQQANAIGFENFCTLSHTHSLFLLIGAALCAMIPTMNIFPAVYQDALFVNGHIYDHAKIAIVDAIAREGLLPINPYYAPDGETIPLIYYYTWQFLASQLKLLTGATGWQVEVALNWFTGLASLSFLCALAIRMTQKARAGVFLLLFALTGPPGYLLSLLLGPRWADWVGYPPVHSLELWWIQMSWVPQHVFSALAVVVLIFLMTRVLVSERERFSYAVVAGLTAAAAFGASVWVGGIALLFALPFLILMALWIRLPKRHYFNALKTALLAVAICVLFAIPLLISQTSGPSLVNAELPFGLGLYTATPLFNKEPYWGYIAHIVLFWLQFLPLNLGIVFVLGSLAVLLRSSTTRLEERTFQALSIGSIFGFLLIVQFLQSTIANNDLGWRAVLVPVMLLMVWSAVALTALSTHYFETVSKWRAAALLERWRPAILSLVMVGLTLCILSSANLWQLPDPSYRVPDAHTLAMRQAFLRQTEAWAKVREYAGPTERVQANPDGYAALTPWPVSIPYMLFADRVTAYASPEFAMAFAYRYDKEQRNEQYKLIQNIFSAKPTGDALRRVRDTLKVKVLLVDKFDAVWHSDVIESSGLYQLVFMEEDFKIYVAP
;
A
#
# COMPACT_ATOMS: atom_id res chain seq x y z
N MET A 1 19.71 21.87 13.37
CA MET A 1 19.88 21.30 12.01
C MET A 1 18.72 21.81 11.16
N SER A 2 18.84 21.86 9.83
CA SER A 2 17.70 22.30 9.01
C SER A 2 16.63 21.21 9.00
N PHE A 3 15.34 21.57 8.97
CA PHE A 3 14.20 20.65 8.93
C PHE A 3 14.42 19.46 7.97
N VAL A 4 14.96 19.75 6.77
CA VAL A 4 15.26 18.74 5.74
C VAL A 4 16.32 17.74 6.19
N SER A 5 17.42 18.21 6.76
CA SER A 5 18.50 17.32 7.22
C SER A 5 18.04 16.39 8.33
N ASP A 6 17.28 16.92 9.31
CA ASP A 6 16.70 16.13 10.39
C ASP A 6 15.69 15.12 9.84
N PHE A 7 14.83 15.54 8.92
CA PHE A 7 13.85 14.67 8.28
C PHE A 7 14.48 13.45 7.60
N PHE A 8 15.48 13.66 6.75
CA PHE A 8 16.11 12.58 6.02
C PHE A 8 16.96 11.68 6.92
N LEU A 9 17.65 12.23 7.92
CA LEU A 9 18.45 11.43 8.85
C LEU A 9 17.58 10.40 9.60
N HIS A 10 16.45 10.85 10.16
CA HIS A 10 15.54 9.96 10.89
C HIS A 10 14.80 9.00 9.96
N SER A 11 14.45 9.43 8.74
CA SER A 11 13.84 8.54 7.74
C SER A 11 14.80 7.42 7.32
N ILE A 12 16.08 7.74 7.14
CA ILE A 12 17.14 6.75 6.82
C ILE A 12 17.33 5.79 7.99
N LEU A 13 17.38 6.29 9.24
CA LEU A 13 17.46 5.45 10.43
C LEU A 13 16.27 4.48 10.51
N ALA A 14 15.05 4.96 10.31
CA ALA A 14 13.85 4.14 10.27
C ALA A 14 13.88 3.10 9.13
N ALA A 15 14.43 3.45 7.96
CA ALA A 15 14.59 2.51 6.85
C ALA A 15 15.60 1.40 7.17
N PHE A 16 16.71 1.72 7.84
CA PHE A 16 17.67 0.72 8.33
C PHE A 16 17.05 -0.21 9.38
N VAL A 17 16.30 0.36 10.33
CA VAL A 17 15.57 -0.44 11.33
C VAL A 17 14.54 -1.34 10.65
N ALA A 18 13.77 -0.86 9.68
CA ALA A 18 12.83 -1.67 8.91
C ALA A 18 13.54 -2.83 8.19
N ALA A 19 14.68 -2.56 7.54
CA ALA A 19 15.46 -3.57 6.86
C ALA A 19 15.90 -4.69 7.80
N ILE A 20 16.35 -4.37 9.03
CA ILE A 20 16.73 -5.36 10.04
C ILE A 20 15.50 -6.08 10.61
N LEU A 21 14.51 -5.29 11.06
CA LEU A 21 13.32 -5.76 11.78
C LEU A 21 12.55 -6.80 10.97
N PHE A 22 12.42 -6.59 9.65
CA PHE A 22 11.65 -7.49 8.79
C PHE A 22 12.53 -8.50 8.03
N SER A 23 13.71 -8.12 7.52
CA SER A 23 14.50 -9.07 6.72
C SER A 23 15.10 -10.21 7.55
N LEU A 24 15.48 -9.97 8.81
CA LEU A 24 16.04 -11.03 9.66
C LEU A 24 15.00 -12.13 9.96
N PRO A 25 13.76 -11.83 10.41
CA PRO A 25 12.72 -12.85 10.53
C PRO A 25 12.48 -13.60 9.23
N GLY A 26 12.47 -12.88 8.11
CA GLY A 26 12.31 -13.46 6.79
C GLY A 26 13.40 -14.46 6.39
N LEU A 27 14.67 -14.21 6.76
CA LEU A 27 15.77 -15.16 6.54
C LEU A 27 15.56 -16.44 7.36
N GLY A 28 15.10 -16.31 8.61
CA GLY A 28 14.72 -17.45 9.45
C GLY A 28 13.61 -18.28 8.81
N VAL A 29 12.53 -17.63 8.40
CA VAL A 29 11.38 -18.29 7.74
C VAL A 29 11.79 -18.95 6.42
N LEU A 30 12.59 -18.28 5.59
CA LEU A 30 13.07 -18.85 4.33
C LEU A 30 13.86 -20.14 4.57
N ARG A 31 14.68 -20.17 5.62
CA ARG A 31 15.43 -21.36 6.03
C ARG A 31 14.52 -22.46 6.58
N LEU A 32 13.50 -22.10 7.37
CA LEU A 32 12.49 -23.03 7.89
C LEU A 32 11.72 -23.72 6.76
N LEU A 33 11.45 -23.01 5.66
CA LEU A 33 10.83 -23.58 4.46
C LEU A 33 11.79 -24.45 3.62
N GLY A 34 13.07 -24.53 4.00
CA GLY A 34 14.09 -25.24 3.23
C GLY A 34 14.50 -24.55 1.94
N LEU A 35 14.26 -23.23 1.81
CA LEU A 35 14.49 -22.45 0.58
C LEU A 35 15.78 -21.59 0.65
N MET A 36 16.65 -21.86 1.63
CA MET A 36 17.93 -21.19 1.78
C MET A 36 19.03 -22.14 2.27
N THR A 37 20.16 -22.17 1.54
CA THR A 37 21.44 -22.69 2.03
C THR A 37 22.36 -21.55 2.46
N ARG A 38 23.35 -21.82 3.32
CA ARG A 38 24.30 -20.78 3.80
C ARG A 38 25.13 -20.12 2.69
N LYS A 39 25.29 -20.78 1.53
CA LYS A 39 26.19 -20.32 0.45
C LYS A 39 25.65 -19.10 -0.32
N HIS A 40 24.34 -18.86 -0.31
CA HIS A 40 23.69 -17.85 -1.14
C HIS A 40 22.88 -16.82 -0.33
N ILE A 41 23.45 -16.32 0.78
CA ILE A 41 22.76 -15.40 1.68
C ILE A 41 22.28 -14.10 0.99
N PHE A 42 23.06 -13.53 0.07
CA PHE A 42 22.63 -12.34 -0.67
C PHE A 42 21.46 -12.61 -1.62
N ALA A 43 21.38 -13.82 -2.20
CA ALA A 43 20.20 -14.21 -2.99
C ALA A 43 18.97 -14.42 -2.11
N ALA A 44 19.17 -14.92 -0.89
CA ALA A 44 18.11 -15.04 0.11
C ALA A 44 17.55 -13.68 0.56
N LEU A 45 18.39 -12.63 0.61
CA LEU A 45 17.95 -11.26 0.89
C LEU A 45 17.00 -10.69 -0.18
N LEU A 46 16.90 -11.28 -1.37
CA LEU A 46 15.87 -10.90 -2.33
C LEU A 46 14.46 -11.33 -1.89
N VAL A 47 14.35 -12.36 -1.04
CA VAL A 47 13.07 -12.97 -0.63
C VAL A 47 12.74 -12.66 0.82
N ALA A 48 13.77 -12.58 1.66
CA ALA A 48 13.61 -12.40 3.10
C ALA A 48 12.77 -11.17 3.50
N PRO A 49 12.95 -9.95 2.94
CA PRO A 49 12.13 -8.80 3.30
C PRO A 49 10.62 -9.08 3.17
N ALA A 50 10.20 -9.71 2.07
CA ALA A 50 8.80 -10.04 1.81
C ALA A 50 8.27 -11.07 2.80
N LEU A 51 9.00 -12.17 3.04
CA LEU A 51 8.60 -13.18 4.03
C LEU A 51 8.54 -12.63 5.45
N GLY A 52 9.46 -11.73 5.78
CA GLY A 52 9.48 -11.01 7.04
C GLY A 52 8.20 -10.23 7.29
N LEU A 53 7.84 -9.35 6.36
CA LEU A 53 6.57 -8.61 6.43
C LEU A 53 5.37 -9.54 6.53
N CYS A 54 5.33 -10.59 5.70
CA CYS A 54 4.20 -11.52 5.64
C CYS A 54 4.03 -12.39 6.89
N THR A 55 5.08 -12.58 7.69
CA THR A 55 5.03 -13.50 8.85
C THR A 55 5.18 -12.81 10.18
N TYR A 56 6.22 -11.98 10.35
CA TYR A 56 6.44 -11.25 11.58
C TYR A 56 5.40 -10.15 11.79
N GLY A 57 4.91 -9.52 10.72
CA GLY A 57 3.86 -8.49 10.81
C GLY A 57 2.61 -8.95 11.58
N PRO A 58 1.87 -9.97 11.09
CA PRO A 58 0.68 -10.48 11.78
C PRO A 58 1.01 -11.13 13.14
N PHE A 59 2.19 -11.77 13.28
CA PHE A 59 2.62 -12.29 14.57
C PHE A 59 2.79 -11.19 15.62
N SER A 60 3.54 -10.13 15.28
CA SER A 60 3.78 -9.01 16.19
C SER A 60 2.48 -8.28 16.53
N LEU A 61 1.56 -8.14 15.57
CA LEU A 61 0.23 -7.57 15.81
C LEU A 61 -0.54 -8.35 16.88
N ALA A 62 -0.68 -9.68 16.70
CA ALA A 62 -1.38 -10.52 17.66
C ALA A 62 -0.67 -10.53 19.03
N PHE A 63 0.66 -10.58 19.03
CA PHE A 63 1.45 -10.56 20.26
C PHE A 63 1.23 -9.25 21.04
N THR A 64 1.37 -8.10 20.39
CA THR A 64 1.20 -6.81 21.07
C THR A 64 -0.25 -6.52 21.45
N ALA A 65 -1.22 -7.14 20.77
CA ALA A 65 -2.62 -7.07 21.17
C ALA A 65 -2.87 -7.79 22.51
N LEU A 66 -2.12 -8.86 22.79
CA LEU A 66 -2.25 -9.64 24.01
C LEU A 66 -1.42 -9.09 25.18
N PHE A 67 -0.21 -8.61 24.90
CA PHE A 67 0.75 -8.21 25.94
C PHE A 67 0.91 -6.69 26.09
N GLY A 68 0.12 -5.91 25.36
CA GLY A 68 0.24 -4.45 25.31
C GLY A 68 1.27 -3.96 24.28
N TYR A 69 1.12 -2.70 23.89
CA TYR A 69 1.93 -2.07 22.84
C TYR A 69 2.96 -1.12 23.44
N SER A 70 4.24 -1.47 23.33
CA SER A 70 5.37 -0.70 23.83
C SER A 70 6.65 -1.11 23.10
N THR A 71 7.71 -0.31 23.22
CA THR A 71 9.04 -0.65 22.67
C THR A 71 9.56 -2.00 23.19
N LEU A 72 9.37 -2.27 24.49
CA LEU A 72 9.80 -3.53 25.11
C LEU A 72 9.04 -4.72 24.52
N THR A 73 7.70 -4.62 24.39
CA THR A 73 6.89 -5.73 23.85
C THR A 73 7.19 -5.99 22.38
N ILE A 74 7.52 -4.97 21.59
CA ILE A 74 7.98 -5.12 20.20
C ILE A 74 9.31 -5.91 20.15
N ILE A 75 10.30 -5.53 20.97
CA ILE A 75 11.60 -6.22 21.02
C ILE A 75 11.43 -7.68 21.47
N VAL A 76 10.62 -7.93 22.50
CA VAL A 76 10.33 -9.28 23.00
C VAL A 76 9.60 -10.10 21.93
N ALA A 77 8.60 -9.54 21.24
CA ALA A 77 7.91 -10.22 20.14
C ALA A 77 8.90 -10.65 19.04
N TRP A 78 9.80 -9.75 18.66
CA TRP A 78 10.80 -10.02 17.63
C TRP A 78 11.77 -11.13 18.05
N LEU A 79 12.32 -11.07 19.27
CA LEU A 79 13.22 -12.10 19.79
C LEU A 79 12.52 -13.45 19.93
N LEU A 80 11.28 -13.46 20.41
CA LEU A 80 10.48 -14.68 20.56
C LEU A 80 10.19 -15.32 19.21
N PHE A 81 9.80 -14.54 18.20
CA PHE A 81 9.57 -15.03 16.85
C PHE A 81 10.83 -15.72 16.30
N GLN A 82 11.99 -15.07 16.44
CA GLN A 82 13.27 -15.64 16.02
C GLN A 82 13.60 -16.92 16.78
N ALA A 83 13.41 -16.95 18.10
CA ALA A 83 13.66 -18.12 18.93
C ALA A 83 12.78 -19.31 18.51
N ILE A 84 11.49 -19.08 18.26
CA ILE A 84 10.54 -20.10 17.78
C ILE A 84 11.01 -20.66 16.44
N VAL A 85 11.33 -19.79 15.47
CA VAL A 85 11.79 -20.20 14.14
C VAL A 85 13.10 -20.99 14.23
N LEU A 86 14.08 -20.53 15.01
CA LEU A 86 15.36 -21.21 15.18
C LEU A 86 15.23 -22.56 15.86
N PHE A 87 14.41 -22.66 16.92
CA PHE A 87 14.09 -23.91 17.59
C PHE A 87 13.46 -24.90 16.60
N TRP A 88 12.51 -24.43 15.79
CA TRP A 88 11.83 -25.26 14.82
C TRP A 88 12.76 -25.76 13.71
N ILE A 89 13.65 -24.91 13.19
CA ILE A 89 14.69 -25.32 12.24
C ILE A 89 15.58 -26.43 12.84
N ARG A 90 15.94 -26.33 14.13
CA ARG A 90 16.74 -27.36 14.81
C ARG A 90 15.99 -28.68 14.91
N GLN A 91 14.70 -28.65 15.29
CA GLN A 91 13.86 -29.85 15.38
C GLN A 91 13.70 -30.57 14.03
N GLN A 92 13.72 -29.81 12.93
CA GLN A 92 13.53 -30.36 11.58
C GLN A 92 14.83 -30.50 10.77
N ALA A 93 16.00 -30.34 11.40
CA ALA A 93 17.28 -30.28 10.70
C ALA A 93 17.56 -31.53 9.82
N ASN A 94 17.11 -32.70 10.25
CA ASN A 94 17.27 -33.97 9.51
C ASN A 94 16.14 -34.23 8.50
N ALA A 95 15.03 -33.49 8.57
CA ALA A 95 13.84 -33.69 7.74
C ALA A 95 13.70 -32.66 6.61
N ILE A 96 14.34 -31.50 6.74
CA ILE A 96 14.30 -30.43 5.73
C ILE A 96 15.34 -30.70 4.65
N GLY A 97 14.89 -30.99 3.43
CA GLY A 97 15.71 -30.83 2.24
C GLY A 97 15.94 -29.35 1.98
N PHE A 98 17.20 -28.92 1.94
CA PHE A 98 17.56 -27.53 1.64
C PHE A 98 17.81 -27.35 0.14
N GLU A 99 17.09 -26.42 -0.47
CA GLU A 99 17.36 -25.86 -1.79
C GLU A 99 17.58 -24.34 -1.65
N ASN A 100 18.12 -23.69 -2.68
CA ASN A 100 18.15 -22.23 -2.74
C ASN A 100 16.95 -21.74 -3.54
N PHE A 101 16.26 -20.70 -3.06
CA PHE A 101 15.19 -20.06 -3.81
C PHE A 101 15.68 -19.58 -5.19
N CYS A 102 16.84 -18.91 -5.20
CA CYS A 102 17.61 -18.54 -6.39
C CYS A 102 19.07 -18.94 -6.24
N THR A 103 19.69 -19.43 -7.31
CA THR A 103 21.13 -19.67 -7.39
C THR A 103 21.80 -18.53 -8.17
N LEU A 104 22.08 -17.43 -7.46
CA LEU A 104 22.79 -16.27 -8.01
C LEU A 104 24.17 -16.11 -7.36
N SER A 105 25.10 -15.50 -8.10
CA SER A 105 26.34 -14.99 -7.50
C SER A 105 26.04 -13.76 -6.64
N HIS A 106 26.89 -13.50 -5.66
CA HIS A 106 26.71 -12.37 -4.73
C HIS A 106 26.66 -11.03 -5.46
N THR A 107 27.47 -10.84 -6.51
CA THR A 107 27.47 -9.62 -7.33
C THR A 107 26.11 -9.35 -7.98
N HIS A 108 25.52 -10.37 -8.62
CA HIS A 108 24.20 -10.23 -9.24
C HIS A 108 23.10 -10.00 -8.21
N SER A 109 23.17 -10.69 -7.06
CA SER A 109 22.22 -10.48 -5.96
C SER A 109 22.30 -9.05 -5.42
N LEU A 110 23.50 -8.54 -5.17
CA LEU A 110 23.69 -7.18 -4.66
C LEU A 110 23.23 -6.14 -5.68
N PHE A 111 23.56 -6.32 -6.96
CA PHE A 111 23.09 -5.45 -8.04
C PHE A 111 21.57 -5.37 -8.09
N LEU A 112 20.87 -6.49 -7.98
CA LEU A 112 19.40 -6.53 -7.98
C LEU A 112 18.80 -5.92 -6.71
N LEU A 113 19.42 -6.11 -5.54
CA LEU A 113 18.98 -5.48 -4.30
C LEU A 113 19.12 -3.95 -4.36
N ILE A 114 20.26 -3.46 -4.86
CA ILE A 114 20.48 -2.03 -5.07
C ILE A 114 19.49 -1.49 -6.11
N GLY A 115 19.30 -2.20 -7.23
CA GLY A 115 18.33 -1.83 -8.25
C GLY A 115 16.91 -1.74 -7.71
N ALA A 116 16.47 -2.73 -6.92
CA ALA A 116 15.17 -2.71 -6.25
C ALA A 116 15.05 -1.55 -5.25
N ALA A 117 16.09 -1.27 -4.46
CA ALA A 117 16.12 -0.15 -3.53
C ALA A 117 16.02 1.21 -4.24
N LEU A 118 16.71 1.37 -5.36
CA LEU A 118 16.66 2.59 -6.19
C LEU A 118 15.30 2.74 -6.88
N CYS A 119 14.75 1.66 -7.46
CA CYS A 119 13.42 1.68 -8.06
C CYS A 119 12.32 1.96 -7.02
N ALA A 120 12.46 1.48 -5.78
CA ALA A 120 11.54 1.78 -4.68
C ALA A 120 11.64 3.24 -4.20
N MET A 121 12.76 3.92 -4.43
CA MET A 121 12.92 5.33 -4.10
C MET A 121 12.02 6.21 -4.96
N ILE A 122 11.84 5.87 -6.24
CA ILE A 122 11.02 6.64 -7.20
C ILE A 122 9.60 6.95 -6.68
N PRO A 123 8.78 5.94 -6.30
CA PRO A 123 7.47 6.23 -5.74
C PRO A 123 7.57 6.91 -4.37
N THR A 124 8.57 6.58 -3.55
CA THR A 124 8.76 7.17 -2.21
C THR A 124 9.06 8.67 -2.27
N MET A 125 9.76 9.15 -3.29
CA MET A 125 10.04 10.59 -3.46
C MET A 125 8.76 11.43 -3.59
N ASN A 126 7.62 10.83 -3.93
CA ASN A 126 6.34 11.54 -4.03
C ASN A 126 5.76 11.96 -2.67
N ILE A 127 6.36 11.54 -1.56
CA ILE A 127 5.95 11.96 -0.21
C ILE A 127 7.09 12.63 0.54
N PHE A 128 8.18 13.01 -0.15
CA PHE A 128 9.25 13.78 0.44
C PHE A 128 8.83 15.24 0.64
N PRO A 129 9.28 15.87 1.74
CA PRO A 129 9.24 17.33 1.84
C PRO A 129 10.23 17.95 0.86
N ALA A 130 9.81 19.02 0.18
CA ALA A 130 10.72 19.90 -0.55
C ALA A 130 10.67 21.31 0.06
N VAL A 131 11.82 21.88 0.38
CA VAL A 131 11.92 23.23 0.96
C VAL A 131 12.55 24.17 -0.05
N TYR A 132 11.89 25.30 -0.31
CA TYR A 132 12.36 26.35 -1.20
C TYR A 132 11.91 27.71 -0.67
N GLN A 133 12.83 28.67 -0.54
CA GLN A 133 12.55 30.01 0.02
C GLN A 133 11.80 29.95 1.37
N ASP A 134 12.28 29.10 2.28
CA ASP A 134 11.67 28.84 3.60
C ASP A 134 10.21 28.38 3.53
N ALA A 135 9.78 27.84 2.38
CA ALA A 135 8.45 27.34 2.15
C ALA A 135 8.46 25.83 1.95
N LEU A 136 7.48 25.13 2.54
CA LEU A 136 7.35 23.68 2.45
C LEU A 136 6.40 23.28 1.31
N PHE A 137 6.91 22.42 0.43
CA PHE A 137 6.18 21.83 -0.69
C PHE A 137 6.01 20.34 -0.47
N VAL A 138 4.81 19.87 -0.80
CA VAL A 138 4.41 18.47 -0.77
C VAL A 138 3.66 18.17 -2.06
N ASN A 139 3.81 16.95 -2.56
CA ASN A 139 3.07 16.47 -3.72
C ASN A 139 1.67 16.01 -3.32
N GLY A 140 0.77 15.95 -4.30
CA GLY A 140 -0.62 15.53 -4.10
C GLY A 140 -0.78 14.14 -3.45
N HIS A 141 0.18 13.25 -3.64
CA HIS A 141 0.22 11.92 -3.02
C HIS A 141 0.15 11.98 -1.49
N ILE A 142 0.67 13.04 -0.86
CA ILE A 142 0.66 13.21 0.60
C ILE A 142 -0.76 13.13 1.18
N TYR A 143 -1.79 13.41 0.39
CA TYR A 143 -3.19 13.32 0.81
C TYR A 143 -3.53 11.94 1.38
N ASP A 144 -3.21 10.84 0.68
CA ASP A 144 -3.57 9.49 1.18
C ASP A 144 -2.62 9.02 2.30
N HIS A 145 -1.39 9.54 2.28
CA HIS A 145 -0.36 9.36 3.31
C HIS A 145 -0.63 10.17 4.59
N ALA A 146 -1.56 11.13 4.56
CA ALA A 146 -1.99 11.84 5.77
C ALA A 146 -2.61 10.90 6.84
N LYS A 147 -2.79 9.61 6.49
CA LYS A 147 -2.90 8.46 7.39
C LYS A 147 -1.76 8.32 8.41
N ILE A 148 -0.70 9.11 8.31
CA ILE A 148 0.30 9.36 9.37
C ILE A 148 -0.35 9.58 10.74
N ALA A 149 -1.48 10.30 10.81
CA ALA A 149 -2.17 10.51 12.09
C ALA A 149 -2.62 9.20 12.76
N ILE A 150 -2.87 8.14 11.99
CA ILE A 150 -3.13 6.78 12.50
C ILE A 150 -1.86 6.15 13.06
N VAL A 151 -0.73 6.30 12.38
CA VAL A 151 0.58 5.81 12.86
C VAL A 151 0.90 6.43 14.20
N ASP A 152 0.68 7.74 14.31
CA ASP A 152 0.86 8.51 15.53
C ASP A 152 -0.11 8.05 16.64
N ALA A 153 -1.38 7.85 16.33
CA ALA A 153 -2.36 7.34 17.29
C ALA A 153 -2.00 5.94 17.82
N ILE A 154 -1.59 5.01 16.94
CA ILE A 154 -1.15 3.66 17.36
C ILE A 154 0.11 3.76 18.25
N ALA A 155 1.06 4.63 17.90
CA ALA A 155 2.28 4.82 18.69
C ALA A 155 1.99 5.35 20.10
N ARG A 156 1.01 6.25 20.25
CA ARG A 156 0.64 6.84 21.55
C ARG A 156 -0.25 5.94 22.40
N GLU A 157 -1.23 5.28 21.78
CA GLU A 157 -2.37 4.67 22.48
C GLU A 157 -2.38 3.14 22.37
N GLY A 158 -1.61 2.57 21.45
CA GLY A 158 -1.58 1.14 21.19
C GLY A 158 -2.62 0.68 20.17
N LEU A 159 -2.96 -0.61 20.24
CA LEU A 159 -3.93 -1.23 19.33
C LEU A 159 -5.37 -0.93 19.76
N LEU A 160 -6.25 -0.79 18.76
CA LEU A 160 -7.54 -0.11 18.89
C LEU A 160 -7.38 1.38 19.29
N PRO A 161 -6.56 2.15 18.53
CA PRO A 161 -6.32 3.55 18.84
C PRO A 161 -7.61 4.36 18.75
N ILE A 162 -7.65 5.49 19.42
CA ILE A 162 -8.69 6.50 19.31
C ILE A 162 -8.69 7.03 17.87
N ASN A 163 -9.87 7.27 17.32
CA ASN A 163 -10.00 7.83 15.98
C ASN A 163 -9.33 9.22 15.92
N PRO A 164 -8.27 9.41 15.10
CA PRO A 164 -7.56 10.67 15.05
C PRO A 164 -8.25 11.71 14.15
N TYR A 165 -9.39 11.40 13.55
CA TYR A 165 -10.06 12.31 12.59
C TYR A 165 -11.40 12.85 13.08
N TYR A 166 -12.04 12.16 14.02
CA TYR A 166 -13.40 12.50 14.44
C TYR A 166 -13.67 12.03 15.87
N ALA A 167 -14.23 12.94 16.69
CA ALA A 167 -14.74 12.65 18.02
C ALA A 167 -16.18 13.19 18.14
N PRO A 168 -17.22 12.36 17.92
CA PRO A 168 -18.62 12.80 17.99
C PRO A 168 -18.93 13.25 19.41
N ASP A 169 -19.42 14.48 19.59
CA ASP A 169 -19.78 15.04 20.91
C ASP A 169 -18.69 14.86 22.00
N GLY A 170 -17.41 14.86 21.58
CA GLY A 170 -16.27 14.67 22.48
C GLY A 170 -16.11 13.24 23.03
N GLU A 171 -16.78 12.27 22.43
CA GLU A 171 -16.62 10.85 22.75
C GLU A 171 -15.27 10.30 22.25
N THR A 172 -14.78 9.30 22.97
CA THR A 172 -13.62 8.53 22.56
C THR A 172 -14.09 7.33 21.78
N ILE A 173 -13.98 7.41 20.45
CA ILE A 173 -14.38 6.32 19.56
C ILE A 173 -13.13 5.56 19.06
N PRO A 174 -13.18 4.22 18.99
CA PRO A 174 -12.08 3.46 18.41
C PRO A 174 -11.99 3.70 16.90
N LEU A 175 -10.77 3.69 16.36
CA LEU A 175 -10.55 3.68 14.93
C LEU A 175 -10.99 2.33 14.35
N ILE A 176 -12.04 2.37 13.53
CA ILE A 176 -12.67 1.17 12.96
C ILE A 176 -11.99 0.66 11.68
N TYR A 177 -11.09 1.46 11.10
CA TYR A 177 -10.48 1.20 9.80
C TYR A 177 -9.02 1.64 9.76
N TYR A 178 -8.11 0.68 9.91
CA TYR A 178 -6.68 0.82 9.66
C TYR A 178 -6.10 -0.52 9.20
N TYR A 179 -4.85 -0.49 8.71
CA TYR A 179 -4.18 -1.69 8.20
C TYR A 179 -2.99 -2.07 9.07
N THR A 180 -2.59 -3.34 8.98
CA THR A 180 -1.32 -3.85 9.55
C THR A 180 -0.14 -2.98 9.11
N TRP A 181 -0.22 -2.34 7.94
CA TRP A 181 0.82 -1.45 7.45
C TRP A 181 1.06 -0.24 8.37
N GLN A 182 0.02 0.48 8.81
CA GLN A 182 0.19 1.59 9.77
C GLN A 182 0.67 1.10 11.15
N PHE A 183 0.25 -0.11 11.55
CA PHE A 183 0.78 -0.76 12.75
C PHE A 183 2.28 -1.07 12.63
N LEU A 184 2.76 -1.52 11.47
CA LEU A 184 4.19 -1.76 11.25
C LEU A 184 4.98 -0.45 11.23
N ALA A 185 4.41 0.63 10.68
CA ALA A 185 5.05 1.95 10.69
C ALA A 185 5.20 2.49 12.13
N SER A 186 4.19 2.30 12.97
CA SER A 186 4.25 2.75 14.37
C SER A 186 5.29 1.99 15.19
N GLN A 187 5.61 0.73 14.84
CA GLN A 187 6.74 0.02 15.46
C GLN A 187 8.06 0.73 15.16
N LEU A 188 8.25 1.19 13.92
CA LEU A 188 9.44 1.95 13.54
C LEU A 188 9.51 3.27 14.31
N LYS A 189 8.38 3.96 14.49
CA LYS A 189 8.31 5.21 15.28
C LYS A 189 8.76 4.96 16.73
N LEU A 190 8.23 3.92 17.39
CA LEU A 190 8.63 3.58 18.77
C LEU A 190 10.09 3.11 18.91
N LEU A 191 10.64 2.45 17.89
CA LEU A 191 12.02 1.94 17.92
C LEU A 191 13.06 3.01 17.59
N THR A 192 12.69 4.08 16.88
CA THR A 192 13.63 5.10 16.41
C THR A 192 13.41 6.48 17.00
N GLY A 193 12.25 6.77 17.56
CA GLY A 193 11.85 8.11 17.97
C GLY A 193 11.51 9.06 16.82
N ALA A 194 11.52 8.56 15.57
CA ALA A 194 11.17 9.34 14.39
C ALA A 194 9.68 9.74 14.38
N THR A 195 9.34 10.79 13.64
CA THR A 195 7.95 11.25 13.47
C THR A 195 7.17 10.28 12.57
N GLY A 196 5.83 10.36 12.62
CA GLY A 196 4.96 9.54 11.79
C GLY A 196 5.27 9.66 10.28
N TRP A 197 5.52 10.88 9.79
CA TRP A 197 5.88 11.12 8.38
C TRP A 197 7.23 10.47 7.99
N GLN A 198 8.24 10.56 8.86
CA GLN A 198 9.55 9.96 8.60
C GLN A 198 9.49 8.43 8.52
N VAL A 199 8.72 7.80 9.41
CA VAL A 199 8.57 6.33 9.40
C VAL A 199 7.67 5.83 8.29
N GLU A 200 6.71 6.63 7.86
CA GLU A 200 5.90 6.34 6.68
C GLU A 200 6.77 6.32 5.41
N VAL A 201 7.63 7.32 5.23
CA VAL A 201 8.64 7.35 4.16
C VAL A 201 9.51 6.09 4.18
N ALA A 202 10.02 5.72 5.35
CA ALA A 202 10.86 4.55 5.52
C ALA A 202 10.13 3.25 5.15
N LEU A 203 8.90 3.06 5.64
CA LEU A 203 8.13 1.85 5.39
C LEU A 203 7.60 1.77 3.96
N ASN A 204 7.30 2.91 3.34
CA ASN A 204 6.96 2.99 1.91
C ASN A 204 8.14 2.47 1.08
N TRP A 205 9.33 3.05 1.26
CA TRP A 205 10.54 2.56 0.60
C TRP A 205 10.79 1.07 0.84
N PHE A 206 10.69 0.62 2.09
CA PHE A 206 10.93 -0.78 2.44
C PHE A 206 9.92 -1.75 1.82
N THR A 207 8.64 -1.36 1.76
CA THR A 207 7.59 -2.14 1.09
C THR A 207 7.89 -2.26 -0.42
N GLY A 208 8.44 -1.20 -1.01
CA GLY A 208 8.82 -1.19 -2.43
C GLY A 208 10.01 -2.11 -2.68
N LEU A 209 11.04 -2.03 -1.83
CA LEU A 209 12.19 -2.93 -1.86
C LEU A 209 11.77 -4.39 -1.71
N ALA A 210 10.90 -4.69 -0.74
CA ALA A 210 10.45 -6.05 -0.45
C ALA A 210 9.65 -6.65 -1.62
N SER A 211 8.75 -5.87 -2.22
CA SER A 211 7.95 -6.31 -3.35
C SER A 211 8.81 -6.55 -4.60
N LEU A 212 9.62 -5.58 -5.02
CA LEU A 212 10.47 -5.73 -6.21
C LEU A 212 11.50 -6.84 -6.05
N SER A 213 12.17 -6.92 -4.90
CA SER A 213 13.17 -7.96 -4.66
C SER A 213 12.56 -9.36 -4.76
N PHE A 214 11.37 -9.55 -4.18
CA PHE A 214 10.68 -10.84 -4.23
C PHE A 214 10.24 -11.20 -5.66
N LEU A 215 9.69 -10.24 -6.39
CA LEU A 215 9.27 -10.45 -7.78
C LEU A 215 10.48 -10.72 -8.69
N CYS A 216 11.63 -10.06 -8.46
CA CYS A 216 12.88 -10.35 -9.17
C CYS A 216 13.31 -11.80 -8.91
N ALA A 217 13.34 -12.21 -7.63
CA ALA A 217 13.66 -13.56 -7.25
C ALA A 217 12.71 -14.58 -7.89
N LEU A 218 11.41 -14.28 -7.95
CA LEU A 218 10.41 -15.16 -8.55
C LEU A 218 10.63 -15.30 -10.06
N ALA A 219 10.87 -14.21 -10.79
CA ALA A 219 11.20 -14.24 -12.21
C ALA A 219 12.51 -15.01 -12.49
N ILE A 220 13.51 -14.85 -11.62
CA ILE A 220 14.77 -15.62 -11.69
C ILE A 220 14.50 -17.09 -11.41
N ARG A 221 13.65 -17.45 -10.45
CA ARG A 221 13.31 -18.84 -10.17
C ARG A 221 12.66 -19.53 -11.38
N MET A 222 11.82 -18.81 -12.13
CA MET A 222 11.15 -19.33 -13.33
C MET A 222 12.07 -19.44 -14.57
N THR A 223 13.22 -18.75 -14.58
CA THR A 223 14.12 -18.72 -15.75
C THR A 223 15.51 -19.28 -15.48
N GLN A 224 15.91 -19.32 -14.22
CA GLN A 224 17.27 -19.57 -13.75
C GLN A 224 18.30 -18.58 -14.31
N LYS A 225 17.87 -17.35 -14.67
CA LYS A 225 18.74 -16.32 -15.27
C LYS A 225 18.62 -14.99 -14.53
N ALA A 226 19.75 -14.39 -14.14
CA ALA A 226 19.80 -13.12 -13.41
C ALA A 226 19.12 -11.95 -14.17
N ARG A 227 19.24 -11.92 -15.50
CA ARG A 227 18.63 -10.88 -16.36
C ARG A 227 17.10 -10.79 -16.23
N ALA A 228 16.42 -11.87 -15.81
CA ALA A 228 14.99 -11.80 -15.53
C ALA A 228 14.69 -10.81 -14.39
N GLY A 229 15.56 -10.74 -13.37
CA GLY A 229 15.44 -9.72 -12.33
C GLY A 229 15.61 -8.31 -12.88
N VAL A 230 16.58 -8.10 -13.78
CA VAL A 230 16.82 -6.79 -14.42
C VAL A 230 15.63 -6.35 -15.28
N PHE A 231 15.09 -7.24 -16.11
CA PHE A 231 13.89 -6.93 -16.90
C PHE A 231 12.68 -6.64 -16.01
N LEU A 232 12.54 -7.32 -14.88
CA LEU A 232 11.47 -7.01 -13.94
C LEU A 232 11.61 -5.59 -13.36
N LEU A 233 12.82 -5.16 -13.01
CA LEU A 233 13.05 -3.78 -12.57
C LEU A 233 12.69 -2.76 -13.66
N LEU A 234 12.97 -3.04 -14.93
CA LEU A 234 12.53 -2.19 -16.04
C LEU A 234 11.01 -2.14 -16.18
N PHE A 235 10.32 -3.27 -16.05
CA PHE A 235 8.85 -3.31 -16.07
C PHE A 235 8.23 -2.59 -14.86
N ALA A 236 8.89 -2.58 -13.70
CA ALA A 236 8.42 -1.83 -12.53
C ALA A 236 8.38 -0.30 -12.76
N LEU A 237 9.18 0.21 -13.70
CA LEU A 237 9.21 1.63 -14.07
C LEU A 237 8.13 2.01 -15.11
N THR A 238 7.32 1.06 -15.57
CA THR A 238 6.32 1.32 -16.61
C THR A 238 5.07 2.01 -16.05
N GLY A 239 4.49 2.89 -16.87
CA GLY A 239 3.30 3.66 -16.59
C GLY A 239 2.24 3.47 -17.68
N PRO A 240 0.99 3.88 -17.44
CA PRO A 240 -0.10 3.63 -18.36
C PRO A 240 0.10 4.38 -19.68
N PRO A 241 0.23 3.70 -20.83
CA PRO A 241 0.51 4.38 -22.10
C PRO A 241 -0.56 5.41 -22.49
N GLY A 242 -1.81 5.25 -22.02
CA GLY A 242 -2.88 6.23 -22.21
C GLY A 242 -2.49 7.67 -21.82
N TYR A 243 -1.72 7.86 -20.74
CA TYR A 243 -1.29 9.20 -20.34
C TYR A 243 -0.34 9.86 -21.33
N LEU A 244 0.51 9.07 -22.02
CA LEU A 244 1.42 9.59 -23.03
C LEU A 244 0.72 9.91 -24.36
N LEU A 245 -0.39 9.23 -24.66
CA LEU A 245 -1.16 9.48 -25.88
C LEU A 245 -1.72 10.90 -25.94
N SER A 246 -2.02 11.52 -24.79
CA SER A 246 -2.42 12.93 -24.73
C SER A 246 -1.37 13.89 -25.28
N LEU A 247 -0.10 13.60 -25.01
CA LEU A 247 1.03 14.38 -25.49
C LEU A 247 1.29 14.12 -26.98
N LEU A 248 1.16 12.87 -27.42
CA LEU A 248 1.49 12.46 -28.80
C LEU A 248 0.38 12.76 -29.82
N LEU A 249 -0.88 12.61 -29.43
CA LEU A 249 -2.04 12.69 -30.33
C LEU A 249 -2.92 13.93 -30.06
N GLY A 250 -2.57 14.74 -29.06
CA GLY A 250 -3.29 15.93 -28.64
C GLY A 250 -4.41 15.65 -27.63
N PRO A 251 -5.02 16.71 -27.06
CA PRO A 251 -5.91 16.59 -25.89
C PRO A 251 -7.21 15.82 -26.16
N ARG A 252 -7.62 15.71 -27.42
CA ARG A 252 -8.86 15.02 -27.84
C ARG A 252 -8.68 13.54 -28.18
N TRP A 253 -7.47 12.99 -28.02
CA TRP A 253 -7.21 11.57 -28.31
C TRP A 253 -8.16 10.63 -27.56
N ALA A 254 -8.52 10.99 -26.32
CA ALA A 254 -9.40 10.20 -25.47
C ALA A 254 -10.82 10.12 -26.06
N ASP A 255 -11.29 11.20 -26.70
CA ASP A 255 -12.58 11.23 -27.41
C ASP A 255 -12.56 10.28 -28.61
N TRP A 256 -11.46 10.26 -29.37
CA TRP A 256 -11.34 9.45 -30.59
C TRP A 256 -11.22 7.96 -30.29
N VAL A 257 -10.44 7.62 -29.28
CA VAL A 257 -10.19 6.24 -28.89
C VAL A 257 -11.30 5.75 -27.96
N GLY A 258 -12.07 6.64 -27.33
CA GLY A 258 -13.04 6.24 -26.32
C GLY A 258 -12.37 5.81 -25.02
N TYR A 259 -11.32 6.52 -24.60
CA TYR A 259 -10.68 6.29 -23.32
C TYR A 259 -11.54 6.90 -22.20
N PRO A 260 -11.94 6.12 -21.17
CA PRO A 260 -12.93 6.58 -20.23
C PRO A 260 -12.34 7.63 -19.26
N PRO A 261 -13.15 8.59 -18.77
CA PRO A 261 -12.72 9.58 -17.79
C PRO A 261 -12.64 9.01 -16.36
N VAL A 262 -12.80 7.70 -16.18
CA VAL A 262 -12.72 7.05 -14.87
C VAL A 262 -11.27 6.87 -14.42
N HIS A 263 -11.08 6.68 -13.11
CA HIS A 263 -9.77 6.39 -12.53
C HIS A 263 -9.04 5.29 -13.33
N SER A 264 -7.76 5.48 -13.61
CA SER A 264 -6.96 4.50 -14.35
C SER A 264 -6.66 3.28 -13.48
N LEU A 265 -6.44 2.12 -14.11
CA LEU A 265 -5.81 1.00 -13.41
C LEU A 265 -4.31 1.24 -13.40
N GLU A 266 -3.83 1.69 -12.25
CA GLU A 266 -2.45 2.11 -12.08
C GLU A 266 -1.49 0.91 -11.97
N LEU A 267 -0.31 1.05 -12.58
CA LEU A 267 0.80 0.10 -12.47
C LEU A 267 1.49 0.19 -11.09
N TRP A 268 2.43 -0.71 -10.85
CA TRP A 268 3.04 -0.92 -9.52
C TRP A 268 3.56 0.36 -8.86
N TRP A 269 4.37 1.18 -9.56
CA TRP A 269 5.02 2.32 -8.91
C TRP A 269 4.02 3.42 -8.57
N ILE A 270 2.99 3.65 -9.39
CA ILE A 270 1.95 4.65 -9.13
C ILE A 270 1.10 4.23 -7.92
N GLN A 271 0.70 2.95 -7.87
CA GLN A 271 0.00 2.44 -6.69
C GLN A 271 0.87 2.53 -5.43
N MET A 272 2.17 2.32 -5.58
CA MET A 272 3.13 2.43 -4.48
C MET A 272 3.27 3.87 -3.96
N SER A 273 3.21 4.88 -4.83
CA SER A 273 3.27 6.28 -4.40
C SER A 273 2.02 6.73 -3.65
N TRP A 274 0.87 6.07 -3.87
CA TRP A 274 -0.40 6.40 -3.22
C TRP A 274 -0.71 5.55 -1.99
N VAL A 275 -0.63 4.21 -2.13
CA VAL A 275 -1.27 3.25 -1.22
C VAL A 275 -0.36 2.03 -0.96
N PRO A 276 0.79 2.21 -0.30
CA PRO A 276 1.76 1.14 -0.06
C PRO A 276 1.18 -0.07 0.69
N GLN A 277 0.16 0.13 1.52
CA GLN A 277 -0.57 -0.94 2.20
C GLN A 277 -1.23 -1.95 1.23
N HIS A 278 -1.77 -1.48 0.10
CA HIS A 278 -2.38 -2.35 -0.91
C HIS A 278 -1.32 -3.10 -1.72
N VAL A 279 -0.16 -2.47 -1.95
CA VAL A 279 1.00 -3.11 -2.57
C VAL A 279 1.55 -4.21 -1.66
N PHE A 280 1.66 -3.97 -0.35
CA PHE A 280 2.04 -5.00 0.61
C PHE A 280 1.03 -6.17 0.62
N SER A 281 -0.27 -5.89 0.62
CA SER A 281 -1.29 -6.93 0.55
C SER A 281 -1.17 -7.77 -0.73
N ALA A 282 -1.00 -7.12 -1.89
CA ALA A 282 -0.81 -7.82 -3.16
C ALA A 282 0.48 -8.68 -3.15
N LEU A 283 1.59 -8.17 -2.59
CA LEU A 283 2.81 -8.94 -2.39
C LEU A 283 2.54 -10.18 -1.54
N ALA A 284 1.81 -10.05 -0.42
CA ALA A 284 1.46 -11.19 0.43
C ALA A 284 0.62 -12.22 -0.32
N VAL A 285 -0.32 -11.80 -1.19
CA VAL A 285 -1.06 -12.71 -2.07
C VAL A 285 -0.14 -13.43 -3.06
N VAL A 286 0.82 -12.75 -3.68
CA VAL A 286 1.78 -13.40 -4.61
C VAL A 286 2.70 -14.38 -3.86
N VAL A 287 3.14 -14.04 -2.65
CA VAL A 287 3.87 -14.96 -1.76
C VAL A 287 3.00 -16.18 -1.44
N LEU A 288 1.71 -15.98 -1.12
CA LEU A 288 0.76 -17.06 -0.85
C LEU A 288 0.57 -17.99 -2.05
N ILE A 289 0.45 -17.44 -3.27
CA ILE A 289 0.35 -18.23 -4.51
C ILE A 289 1.61 -19.09 -4.71
N PHE A 290 2.80 -18.54 -4.41
CA PHE A 290 4.04 -19.31 -4.42
C PHE A 290 4.05 -20.42 -3.35
N LEU A 291 3.60 -20.12 -2.12
CA LEU A 291 3.50 -21.13 -1.06
C LEU A 291 2.51 -22.24 -1.42
N MET A 292 1.35 -21.89 -1.98
CA MET A 292 0.35 -22.83 -2.49
C MET A 292 0.94 -23.73 -3.58
N THR A 293 1.76 -23.16 -4.48
CA THR A 293 2.50 -23.94 -5.48
C THR A 293 3.34 -25.03 -4.81
N ARG A 294 4.14 -24.65 -3.81
CA ARG A 294 5.03 -25.59 -3.10
C ARG A 294 4.26 -26.66 -2.32
N VAL A 295 3.12 -26.29 -1.74
CA VAL A 295 2.22 -27.23 -1.05
C VAL A 295 1.62 -28.24 -2.05
N LEU A 296 1.09 -27.78 -3.18
CA LEU A 296 0.50 -28.65 -4.20
C LEU A 296 1.50 -29.62 -4.81
N VAL A 297 2.75 -29.18 -5.05
CA VAL A 297 3.80 -30.04 -5.58
C VAL A 297 4.34 -31.04 -4.53
N SER A 298 4.12 -30.80 -3.24
CA SER A 298 4.62 -31.69 -2.18
C SER A 298 3.78 -32.96 -2.02
N GLU A 299 4.45 -34.11 -1.92
CA GLU A 299 3.83 -35.39 -1.58
C GLU A 299 3.64 -35.61 -0.08
N ARG A 300 4.22 -34.74 0.75
CA ARG A 300 4.20 -34.85 2.20
C ARG A 300 3.55 -33.62 2.81
N GLU A 301 2.86 -33.82 3.92
CA GLU A 301 2.38 -32.73 4.75
C GLU A 301 3.58 -31.96 5.32
N ARG A 302 3.55 -30.63 5.19
CA ARG A 302 4.59 -29.76 5.72
C ARG A 302 3.94 -28.69 6.59
N PHE A 303 3.90 -28.97 7.89
CA PHE A 303 3.32 -28.07 8.90
C PHE A 303 3.90 -26.65 8.81
N SER A 304 5.20 -26.49 8.47
CA SER A 304 5.84 -25.19 8.28
C SER A 304 5.21 -24.36 7.17
N TYR A 305 4.81 -24.98 6.06
CA TYR A 305 4.11 -24.27 4.98
C TYR A 305 2.71 -23.85 5.40
N ALA A 306 2.00 -24.65 6.21
CA ALA A 306 0.68 -24.27 6.72
C ALA A 306 0.76 -23.01 7.60
N VAL A 307 1.70 -22.98 8.55
CA VAL A 307 1.88 -21.84 9.46
C VAL A 307 2.29 -20.58 8.69
N VAL A 308 3.28 -20.69 7.80
CA VAL A 308 3.75 -19.54 7.02
C VAL A 308 2.68 -19.05 6.05
N ALA A 309 1.92 -19.94 5.41
CA ALA A 309 0.81 -19.56 4.55
C ALA A 309 -0.33 -18.89 5.33
N GLY A 310 -0.67 -19.39 6.53
CA GLY A 310 -1.68 -18.79 7.39
C GLY A 310 -1.31 -17.39 7.86
N LEU A 311 -0.07 -17.19 8.31
CA LEU A 311 0.45 -15.86 8.64
C LEU A 311 0.45 -14.94 7.40
N THR A 312 0.91 -15.45 6.25
CA THR A 312 0.92 -14.68 4.99
C THR A 312 -0.49 -14.25 4.57
N ALA A 313 -1.50 -15.12 4.75
CA ALA A 313 -2.89 -14.78 4.50
C ALA A 313 -3.42 -13.74 5.50
N ALA A 314 -3.06 -13.82 6.79
CA ALA A 314 -3.39 -12.81 7.78
C ALA A 314 -2.72 -11.45 7.45
N ALA A 315 -1.48 -11.46 6.97
CA ALA A 315 -0.80 -10.26 6.46
C ALA A 315 -1.51 -9.69 5.23
N ALA A 316 -1.93 -10.53 4.28
CA ALA A 316 -2.66 -10.09 3.09
C ALA A 316 -3.97 -9.39 3.47
N PHE A 317 -4.79 -10.03 4.30
CA PHE A 317 -6.03 -9.45 4.83
C PHE A 317 -5.77 -8.16 5.62
N GLY A 318 -4.83 -8.21 6.57
CA GLY A 318 -4.57 -7.10 7.47
C GLY A 318 -3.95 -5.88 6.79
N ALA A 319 -3.13 -6.08 5.75
CA ALA A 319 -2.58 -5.00 4.94
C ALA A 319 -3.62 -4.36 4.00
N SER A 320 -4.66 -5.11 3.60
CA SER A 320 -5.77 -4.59 2.82
C SER A 320 -6.99 -5.50 2.86
N VAL A 321 -8.09 -4.99 3.40
CA VAL A 321 -9.41 -5.64 3.33
C VAL A 321 -9.86 -5.81 1.88
N TRP A 322 -9.57 -4.85 0.99
CA TRP A 322 -9.95 -4.93 -0.42
C TRP A 322 -9.19 -6.02 -1.19
N VAL A 323 -7.85 -5.96 -1.21
CA VAL A 323 -7.00 -6.88 -1.99
C VAL A 323 -6.92 -8.27 -1.36
N GLY A 324 -6.39 -8.37 -0.14
CA GLY A 324 -6.14 -9.66 0.52
C GLY A 324 -7.32 -10.21 1.30
N GLY A 325 -8.36 -9.42 1.54
CA GLY A 325 -9.64 -9.87 2.11
C GLY A 325 -10.65 -10.25 1.03
N ILE A 326 -11.44 -9.27 0.59
CA ILE A 326 -12.59 -9.46 -0.31
C ILE A 326 -12.16 -10.00 -1.67
N ALA A 327 -11.20 -9.37 -2.35
CA ALA A 327 -10.80 -9.80 -3.69
C ALA A 327 -10.15 -11.20 -3.66
N LEU A 328 -9.29 -11.49 -2.68
CA LEU A 328 -8.74 -12.84 -2.54
C LEU A 328 -9.84 -13.88 -2.33
N LEU A 329 -10.82 -13.63 -1.46
CA LEU A 329 -11.95 -14.52 -1.21
C LEU A 329 -12.71 -14.85 -2.52
N PHE A 330 -13.05 -13.83 -3.30
CA PHE A 330 -13.72 -14.01 -4.59
C PHE A 330 -12.82 -14.63 -5.68
N ALA A 331 -11.49 -14.54 -5.55
CA ALA A 331 -10.55 -15.15 -6.47
C ALA A 331 -10.27 -16.64 -6.17
N LEU A 332 -10.59 -17.13 -4.96
CA LEU A 332 -10.35 -18.52 -4.54
C LEU A 332 -10.98 -19.57 -5.49
N PRO A 333 -12.22 -19.44 -5.99
CA PRO A 333 -12.79 -20.41 -6.93
C PRO A 333 -11.94 -20.59 -8.20
N PHE A 334 -11.36 -19.51 -8.72
CA PHE A 334 -10.48 -19.56 -9.91
C PHE A 334 -9.15 -20.23 -9.60
N LEU A 335 -8.58 -19.98 -8.42
CA LEU A 335 -7.39 -20.67 -7.92
C LEU A 335 -7.64 -22.18 -7.76
N ILE A 336 -8.79 -22.57 -7.19
CA ILE A 336 -9.18 -23.97 -7.02
C ILE A 336 -9.37 -24.64 -8.38
N LEU A 337 -10.10 -23.99 -9.30
CA LEU A 337 -10.30 -24.48 -10.66
C LEU A 337 -8.97 -24.75 -11.36
N MET A 338 -8.02 -23.81 -11.29
CA MET A 338 -6.70 -23.97 -11.89
C MET A 338 -5.84 -25.01 -11.17
N ALA A 339 -5.94 -25.13 -9.85
CA ALA A 339 -5.27 -26.19 -9.11
C ALA A 339 -5.75 -27.57 -9.59
N LEU A 340 -7.07 -27.75 -9.75
CA LEU A 340 -7.68 -28.99 -10.24
C LEU A 340 -7.33 -29.27 -11.72
N TRP A 341 -7.18 -28.23 -12.54
CA TRP A 341 -6.78 -28.34 -13.95
C TRP A 341 -5.43 -29.04 -14.13
N ILE A 342 -4.52 -28.92 -13.16
CA ILE A 342 -3.19 -29.55 -13.24
C ILE A 342 -3.30 -31.09 -13.24
N ARG A 343 -4.40 -31.66 -12.73
CA ARG A 343 -4.65 -33.11 -12.63
C ARG A 343 -3.56 -33.86 -11.88
N LEU A 344 -3.16 -33.32 -10.72
CA LEU A 344 -2.23 -33.99 -9.81
C LEU A 344 -2.85 -35.27 -9.22
N PRO A 345 -2.02 -36.23 -8.74
CA PRO A 345 -2.53 -37.37 -8.00
C PRO A 345 -3.31 -36.94 -6.74
N LYS A 346 -4.39 -37.66 -6.39
CA LYS A 346 -5.30 -37.31 -5.27
C LYS A 346 -4.60 -36.99 -3.94
N ARG A 347 -3.49 -37.67 -3.63
CA ARG A 347 -2.67 -37.44 -2.43
C ARG A 347 -2.19 -35.99 -2.30
N HIS A 348 -1.84 -35.33 -3.42
CA HIS A 348 -1.39 -33.93 -3.41
C HIS A 348 -2.52 -33.00 -2.98
N TYR A 349 -3.72 -33.19 -3.53
CA TYR A 349 -4.89 -32.38 -3.17
C TYR A 349 -5.31 -32.61 -1.72
N PHE A 350 -5.23 -33.84 -1.22
CA PHE A 350 -5.56 -34.14 0.18
C PHE A 350 -4.58 -33.47 1.15
N ASN A 351 -3.28 -33.54 0.87
CA ASN A 351 -2.27 -32.84 1.67
C ASN A 351 -2.43 -31.32 1.59
N ALA A 352 -2.73 -30.80 0.40
CA ALA A 352 -2.99 -29.38 0.20
C ALA A 352 -4.23 -28.92 0.97
N LEU A 353 -5.31 -29.71 0.99
CA LEU A 353 -6.52 -29.42 1.77
C LEU A 353 -6.22 -29.37 3.27
N LYS A 354 -5.51 -30.37 3.82
CA LYS A 354 -5.10 -30.36 5.23
C LYS A 354 -4.26 -29.13 5.58
N THR A 355 -3.29 -28.82 4.72
CA THR A 355 -2.42 -27.64 4.86
C THR A 355 -3.24 -26.35 4.82
N ALA A 356 -4.22 -26.26 3.91
CA ALA A 356 -5.10 -25.11 3.78
C ALA A 356 -6.01 -24.93 5.00
N LEU A 357 -6.62 -26.00 5.51
CA LEU A 357 -7.47 -25.94 6.71
C LEU A 357 -6.69 -25.40 7.92
N LEU A 358 -5.47 -25.89 8.12
CA LEU A 358 -4.60 -25.40 9.17
C LEU A 358 -4.15 -23.95 8.93
N ALA A 359 -3.81 -23.59 7.68
CA ALA A 359 -3.46 -22.22 7.32
C ALA A 359 -4.62 -21.25 7.57
N VAL A 360 -5.87 -21.66 7.30
CA VAL A 360 -7.07 -20.88 7.61
C VAL A 360 -7.22 -20.66 9.11
N ALA A 361 -7.05 -21.70 9.94
CA ALA A 361 -7.12 -21.57 11.39
C ALA A 361 -6.07 -20.57 11.92
N ILE A 362 -4.85 -20.63 11.39
CA ILE A 362 -3.77 -19.70 11.75
C ILE A 362 -4.07 -18.29 11.25
N CYS A 363 -4.57 -18.16 10.02
CA CYS A 363 -4.97 -16.87 9.46
C CYS A 363 -5.99 -16.18 10.35
N VAL A 364 -7.07 -16.88 10.72
CA VAL A 364 -8.10 -16.35 11.61
C VAL A 364 -7.49 -15.93 12.95
N LEU A 365 -6.72 -16.82 13.61
CA LEU A 365 -6.11 -16.55 14.90
C LEU A 365 -5.28 -15.26 14.91
N PHE A 366 -4.46 -15.03 13.89
CA PHE A 366 -3.60 -13.85 13.80
C PHE A 366 -4.28 -12.62 13.19
N ALA A 367 -5.46 -12.77 12.57
CA ALA A 367 -6.29 -11.68 12.08
C ALA A 367 -7.29 -11.14 13.13
N ILE A 368 -7.49 -11.85 14.26
CA ILE A 368 -8.45 -11.47 15.32
C ILE A 368 -8.38 -9.98 15.71
N PRO A 369 -7.20 -9.37 15.98
CA PRO A 369 -7.16 -7.97 16.43
C PRO A 369 -7.81 -7.01 15.43
N LEU A 370 -7.62 -7.24 14.12
CA LEU A 370 -8.23 -6.42 13.07
C LEU A 370 -9.69 -6.77 12.84
N LEU A 371 -10.06 -8.05 12.95
CA LEU A 371 -11.47 -8.46 12.88
C LEU A 371 -12.29 -7.80 13.97
N ILE A 372 -11.77 -7.72 15.21
CA ILE A 372 -12.41 -6.99 16.31
C ILE A 372 -12.56 -5.52 15.95
N SER A 373 -11.47 -4.86 15.51
CA SER A 373 -11.50 -3.45 15.13
C SER A 373 -12.53 -3.13 14.03
N GLN A 374 -12.61 -4.00 13.01
CA GLN A 374 -13.52 -3.81 11.87
C GLN A 374 -14.97 -4.17 12.19
N THR A 375 -15.22 -4.94 13.26
CA THR A 375 -16.57 -5.29 13.72
C THR A 375 -17.05 -4.41 14.86
N SER A 376 -16.14 -3.75 15.59
CA SER A 376 -16.47 -2.75 16.60
C SER A 376 -16.96 -1.46 15.97
N GLY A 377 -18.15 -1.00 16.35
CA GLY A 377 -18.74 0.27 15.91
C GLY A 377 -20.28 0.22 15.96
N PRO A 378 -20.95 1.34 16.30
CA PRO A 378 -22.41 1.41 16.22
C PRO A 378 -22.86 1.26 14.76
N SER A 379 -23.96 0.53 14.52
CA SER A 379 -24.52 0.13 13.21
C SER A 379 -23.89 -1.10 12.52
N LEU A 380 -24.13 -2.29 13.08
CA LEU A 380 -24.33 -3.51 12.27
C LEU A 380 -25.79 -3.63 11.79
N VAL A 381 -26.71 -2.82 12.34
CA VAL A 381 -28.15 -2.92 12.11
C VAL A 381 -28.56 -2.40 10.73
N ASN A 382 -27.80 -1.46 10.14
CA ASN A 382 -28.04 -0.91 8.79
C ASN A 382 -26.86 -1.18 7.83
N ALA A 383 -25.95 -2.11 8.16
CA ALA A 383 -24.71 -2.29 7.41
C ALA A 383 -24.96 -2.92 6.03
N GLU A 384 -25.04 -2.09 5.00
CA GLU A 384 -24.86 -2.53 3.61
C GLU A 384 -23.51 -3.26 3.48
N LEU A 385 -23.44 -4.25 2.60
CA LEU A 385 -22.17 -4.92 2.29
C LEU A 385 -21.15 -3.87 1.83
N PRO A 386 -19.87 -3.97 2.24
CA PRO A 386 -18.83 -3.01 1.86
C PRO A 386 -18.46 -3.09 0.37
N PHE A 387 -19.13 -3.96 -0.39
CA PHE A 387 -18.97 -4.13 -1.83
C PHE A 387 -20.34 -4.38 -2.48
N GLY A 388 -20.44 -4.03 -3.77
CA GLY A 388 -21.60 -4.28 -4.61
C GLY A 388 -21.20 -4.80 -5.99
N LEU A 389 -22.19 -5.33 -6.72
CA LEU A 389 -22.03 -5.64 -8.14
C LEU A 389 -21.95 -4.32 -8.93
N GLY A 390 -20.96 -4.20 -9.80
CA GLY A 390 -20.77 -3.02 -10.63
C GLY A 390 -19.93 -3.33 -11.85
N LEU A 391 -20.39 -2.91 -13.04
CA LEU A 391 -19.61 -3.06 -14.26
C LEU A 391 -18.66 -1.86 -14.43
N TYR A 392 -17.36 -2.15 -14.56
CA TYR A 392 -16.34 -1.15 -14.83
C TYR A 392 -16.61 -0.42 -16.15
N THR A 393 -16.65 0.91 -16.12
CA THR A 393 -16.91 1.74 -17.30
C THR A 393 -15.64 1.84 -18.15
N ALA A 394 -15.46 0.87 -19.05
CA ALA A 394 -14.25 0.76 -19.87
C ALA A 394 -14.13 1.77 -21.04
N THR A 395 -15.22 2.44 -21.42
CA THR A 395 -15.26 3.39 -22.54
C THR A 395 -16.43 4.36 -22.39
N PRO A 396 -16.37 5.61 -22.89
CA PRO A 396 -17.52 6.50 -22.97
C PRO A 396 -18.31 6.35 -24.29
N LEU A 397 -17.83 5.53 -25.25
CA LEU A 397 -18.45 5.42 -26.59
C LEU A 397 -19.82 4.73 -26.58
N PHE A 398 -20.08 3.91 -25.57
CA PHE A 398 -21.32 3.18 -25.42
C PHE A 398 -21.92 3.54 -24.06
N ASN A 399 -23.20 3.91 -24.06
CA ASN A 399 -23.99 3.90 -22.84
C ASN A 399 -24.19 2.45 -22.41
N LYS A 400 -24.30 2.20 -21.10
CA LYS A 400 -24.55 0.84 -20.59
C LYS A 400 -25.88 0.30 -21.10
N GLU A 401 -26.89 1.15 -21.26
CA GLU A 401 -28.18 0.77 -21.83
C GLU A 401 -28.27 1.13 -23.32
N PRO A 402 -28.84 0.26 -24.19
CA PRO A 402 -29.41 -1.07 -23.91
C PRO A 402 -28.34 -2.17 -23.71
N TYR A 403 -28.75 -3.43 -23.46
CA TYR A 403 -27.86 -4.57 -23.11
C TYR A 403 -26.57 -4.74 -23.93
N TRP A 404 -26.55 -4.33 -25.20
CA TRP A 404 -25.33 -4.32 -26.03
C TRP A 404 -24.21 -3.44 -25.46
N GLY A 405 -24.56 -2.35 -24.76
CA GLY A 405 -23.63 -1.48 -24.05
C GLY A 405 -22.85 -2.19 -22.95
N TYR A 406 -23.54 -3.01 -22.13
CA TYR A 406 -22.89 -3.87 -21.14
C TYR A 406 -21.85 -4.81 -21.79
N ILE A 407 -22.22 -5.46 -22.89
CA ILE A 407 -21.30 -6.37 -23.62
C ILE A 407 -20.10 -5.59 -24.16
N ALA A 408 -20.31 -4.38 -24.71
CA ALA A 408 -19.23 -3.53 -25.21
C ALA A 408 -18.24 -3.17 -24.10
N HIS A 409 -18.69 -2.73 -22.94
CA HIS A 409 -17.81 -2.48 -21.79
C HIS A 409 -17.08 -3.75 -21.34
N ILE A 410 -17.74 -4.91 -21.37
CA ILE A 410 -17.08 -6.17 -21.00
C ILE A 410 -15.92 -6.47 -21.95
N VAL A 411 -16.16 -6.40 -23.27
CA VAL A 411 -15.15 -6.70 -24.28
C VAL A 411 -14.04 -5.65 -24.30
N LEU A 412 -14.39 -4.36 -24.28
CA LEU A 412 -13.43 -3.26 -24.35
C LEU A 412 -12.59 -3.14 -23.07
N PHE A 413 -13.09 -3.61 -21.92
CA PHE A 413 -12.26 -3.74 -20.73
C PHE A 413 -10.98 -4.56 -21.02
N TRP A 414 -11.14 -5.73 -21.64
CA TRP A 414 -10.02 -6.64 -21.92
C TRP A 414 -9.20 -6.24 -23.15
N LEU A 415 -9.86 -5.81 -24.22
CA LEU A 415 -9.18 -5.56 -25.50
C LEU A 415 -8.60 -4.15 -25.66
N GLN A 416 -9.12 -3.18 -24.91
CA GLN A 416 -8.73 -1.79 -25.04
C GLN A 416 -8.24 -1.20 -23.72
N PHE A 417 -9.07 -1.24 -22.68
CA PHE A 417 -8.79 -0.56 -21.43
C PHE A 417 -7.56 -1.14 -20.71
N LEU A 418 -7.48 -2.48 -20.56
CA LEU A 418 -6.31 -3.12 -19.94
C LEU A 418 -5.00 -2.85 -20.71
N PRO A 419 -4.92 -3.00 -22.06
CA PRO A 419 -3.72 -2.60 -22.80
C PRO A 419 -3.35 -1.11 -22.66
N LEU A 420 -4.32 -0.20 -22.61
CA LEU A 420 -4.04 1.23 -22.44
C LEU A 420 -3.64 1.63 -21.02
N ASN A 421 -4.07 0.86 -20.02
CA ASN A 421 -3.77 1.13 -18.61
C ASN A 421 -2.51 0.40 -18.11
N LEU A 422 -2.34 -0.86 -18.52
CA LEU A 422 -1.25 -1.72 -18.05
C LEU A 422 -0.14 -1.92 -19.11
N GLY A 423 -0.36 -1.42 -20.33
CA GLY A 423 0.65 -1.35 -21.38
C GLY A 423 1.27 -2.70 -21.75
N ILE A 424 2.57 -2.65 -22.01
CA ILE A 424 3.33 -3.83 -22.45
C ILE A 424 3.37 -4.93 -21.38
N VAL A 425 3.20 -4.60 -20.09
CA VAL A 425 3.16 -5.57 -19.00
C VAL A 425 1.96 -6.50 -19.15
N PHE A 426 0.79 -5.96 -19.49
CA PHE A 426 -0.39 -6.78 -19.74
C PHE A 426 -0.26 -7.61 -21.00
N VAL A 427 0.17 -7.01 -22.11
CA VAL A 427 0.28 -7.69 -23.40
C VAL A 427 1.31 -8.82 -23.34
N LEU A 428 2.55 -8.52 -22.93
CA LEU A 428 3.63 -9.51 -22.89
C LEU A 428 3.41 -10.53 -21.78
N GLY A 429 2.98 -10.10 -20.59
CA GLY A 429 2.73 -10.99 -19.46
C GLY A 429 1.61 -11.98 -19.72
N SER A 430 0.51 -11.55 -20.36
CA SER A 430 -0.61 -12.43 -20.70
C SER A 430 -0.22 -13.45 -21.77
N LEU A 431 0.49 -13.01 -22.81
CA LEU A 431 1.02 -13.93 -23.83
C LEU A 431 1.99 -14.95 -23.21
N ALA A 432 2.87 -14.50 -22.32
CA ALA A 432 3.83 -15.34 -21.63
C ALA A 432 3.16 -16.41 -20.77
N VAL A 433 2.21 -16.02 -19.92
CA VAL A 433 1.56 -16.95 -18.99
C VAL A 433 0.63 -17.93 -19.72
N LEU A 434 0.04 -17.55 -20.86
CA LEU A 434 -0.87 -18.42 -21.61
C LEU A 434 -0.16 -19.35 -22.59
N LEU A 435 0.90 -18.88 -23.26
CA LEU A 435 1.56 -19.63 -24.34
C LEU A 435 2.77 -20.45 -23.88
N ARG A 436 3.29 -20.20 -22.66
CA ARG A 436 4.45 -20.93 -22.17
C ARG A 436 4.10 -22.40 -21.94
N SER A 437 4.80 -23.27 -22.66
CA SER A 437 4.75 -24.71 -22.45
C SER A 437 5.57 -25.08 -21.22
N SER A 438 4.93 -25.30 -20.07
CA SER A 438 5.58 -25.67 -18.80
C SER A 438 5.91 -27.17 -18.69
N THR A 439 6.42 -27.76 -19.77
CA THR A 439 6.52 -29.23 -19.89
C THR A 439 7.64 -29.87 -19.07
N THR A 440 8.58 -29.12 -18.49
CA THR A 440 9.78 -29.71 -17.86
C THR A 440 9.79 -29.71 -16.33
N ARG A 441 9.12 -28.78 -15.63
CA ARG A 441 9.11 -28.71 -14.15
C ARG A 441 7.71 -28.56 -13.59
N LEU A 442 7.30 -29.49 -12.73
CA LEU A 442 5.96 -29.49 -12.13
C LEU A 442 5.66 -28.21 -11.34
N GLU A 443 6.63 -27.69 -10.59
CA GLU A 443 6.47 -26.42 -9.85
C GLU A 443 6.14 -25.25 -10.76
N GLU A 444 6.82 -25.14 -11.90
CA GLU A 444 6.60 -24.06 -12.86
C GLU A 444 5.20 -24.17 -13.48
N ARG A 445 4.79 -25.38 -13.88
CA ARG A 445 3.44 -25.64 -14.38
C ARG A 445 2.36 -25.30 -13.36
N THR A 446 2.58 -25.68 -12.09
CA THR A 446 1.66 -25.37 -11.01
C THR A 446 1.59 -23.85 -10.75
N PHE A 447 2.74 -23.17 -10.68
CA PHE A 447 2.78 -21.72 -10.48
C PHE A 447 2.12 -20.97 -11.64
N GLN A 448 2.34 -21.42 -12.88
CA GLN A 448 1.69 -20.87 -14.08
C GLN A 448 0.17 -21.03 -14.00
N ALA A 449 -0.33 -22.23 -13.69
CA ALA A 449 -1.77 -22.45 -13.58
C ALA A 449 -2.40 -21.56 -12.49
N LEU A 450 -1.80 -21.49 -11.29
CA LEU A 450 -2.29 -20.61 -10.23
C LEU A 450 -2.19 -19.13 -10.65
N SER A 451 -1.12 -18.72 -11.35
CA SER A 451 -1.00 -17.36 -11.89
C SER A 451 -2.12 -17.01 -12.85
N ILE A 452 -2.51 -17.94 -13.75
CA ILE A 452 -3.67 -17.74 -14.65
C ILE A 452 -4.94 -17.54 -13.84
N GLY A 453 -5.17 -18.40 -12.84
CA GLY A 453 -6.35 -18.33 -11.98
C GLY A 453 -6.42 -17.01 -11.20
N SER A 454 -5.30 -16.55 -10.65
CA SER A 454 -5.21 -15.27 -9.97
C SER A 454 -5.37 -14.08 -10.90
N ILE A 455 -4.67 -14.05 -12.04
CA ILE A 455 -4.76 -12.95 -13.00
C ILE A 455 -6.21 -12.80 -13.46
N PHE A 456 -6.84 -13.90 -13.90
CA PHE A 456 -8.21 -13.89 -14.39
C PHE A 456 -9.22 -13.58 -13.29
N GLY A 457 -9.11 -14.25 -12.13
CA GLY A 457 -10.03 -14.05 -11.01
C GLY A 457 -10.04 -12.62 -10.48
N PHE A 458 -8.85 -12.04 -10.23
CA PHE A 458 -8.75 -10.64 -9.77
C PHE A 458 -9.20 -9.64 -10.83
N LEU A 459 -8.91 -9.85 -12.12
CA LEU A 459 -9.39 -8.95 -13.18
C LEU A 459 -10.91 -9.02 -13.36
N LEU A 460 -11.53 -10.18 -13.16
CA LEU A 460 -13.00 -10.28 -13.14
C LEU A 460 -13.60 -9.53 -11.95
N ILE A 461 -12.97 -9.61 -10.77
CA ILE A 461 -13.38 -8.82 -9.60
C ILE A 461 -13.31 -7.33 -9.90
N VAL A 462 -12.20 -6.86 -10.47
CA VAL A 462 -12.04 -5.46 -10.91
C VAL A 462 -13.14 -5.06 -11.90
N GLN A 463 -13.54 -5.96 -12.79
CA GLN A 463 -14.55 -5.70 -13.80
C GLN A 463 -15.98 -5.65 -13.27
N PHE A 464 -16.31 -6.51 -12.29
CA PHE A 464 -17.70 -6.78 -11.88
C PHE A 464 -18.05 -6.44 -10.43
N LEU A 465 -17.07 -6.07 -9.60
CA LEU A 465 -17.29 -5.67 -8.21
C LEU A 465 -16.76 -4.25 -7.96
N GLN A 466 -17.43 -3.55 -7.06
CA GLN A 466 -17.01 -2.23 -6.61
C GLN A 466 -17.18 -2.05 -5.10
N SER A 467 -16.35 -1.20 -4.49
CA SER A 467 -16.56 -0.78 -3.10
C SER A 467 -17.74 0.19 -3.01
N THR A 468 -18.53 0.07 -1.94
CA THR A 468 -19.63 1.00 -1.60
C THR A 468 -19.19 2.09 -0.62
N ILE A 469 -17.95 2.01 -0.10
CA ILE A 469 -17.42 2.95 0.90
C ILE A 469 -16.60 4.03 0.20
N ALA A 470 -17.14 5.25 0.12
CA ALA A 470 -16.53 6.48 -0.41
C ALA A 470 -15.99 6.39 -1.86
N ASN A 471 -14.99 5.56 -2.12
CA ASN A 471 -14.31 5.34 -3.40
C ASN A 471 -14.31 3.85 -3.79
N ASN A 472 -14.14 3.56 -5.09
CA ASN A 472 -14.07 2.19 -5.59
C ASN A 472 -12.68 1.54 -5.38
N ASP A 473 -12.21 1.50 -4.13
CA ASP A 473 -10.91 0.89 -3.80
C ASP A 473 -10.83 -0.59 -4.21
N LEU A 474 -11.93 -1.34 -4.13
CA LEU A 474 -11.96 -2.73 -4.58
C LEU A 474 -11.62 -2.84 -6.08
N GLY A 475 -12.31 -2.08 -6.93
CA GLY A 475 -12.08 -2.07 -8.37
C GLY A 475 -10.74 -1.47 -8.78
N TRP A 476 -10.20 -0.52 -8.02
CA TRP A 476 -8.95 0.15 -8.38
C TRP A 476 -7.69 -0.55 -7.84
N ARG A 477 -7.77 -1.23 -6.70
CA ARG A 477 -6.59 -1.77 -5.99
C ARG A 477 -6.43 -3.28 -6.16
N ALA A 478 -7.51 -4.03 -6.42
CA ALA A 478 -7.42 -5.48 -6.66
C ALA A 478 -6.57 -5.84 -7.89
N VAL A 479 -6.38 -4.90 -8.83
CA VAL A 479 -5.52 -5.06 -10.02
C VAL A 479 -4.04 -5.28 -9.68
N LEU A 480 -3.60 -4.95 -8.46
CA LEU A 480 -2.20 -5.08 -8.05
C LEU A 480 -1.67 -6.52 -8.14
N VAL A 481 -2.49 -7.52 -7.77
CA VAL A 481 -2.11 -8.94 -7.87
C VAL A 481 -1.84 -9.35 -9.32
N PRO A 482 -2.76 -9.12 -10.28
CA PRO A 482 -2.48 -9.39 -11.69
C PRO A 482 -1.29 -8.59 -12.20
N VAL A 483 -1.14 -7.31 -11.85
CA VAL A 483 0.02 -6.49 -12.26
C VAL A 483 1.33 -7.12 -11.83
N MET A 484 1.47 -7.52 -10.56
CA MET A 484 2.69 -8.15 -10.06
C MET A 484 3.01 -9.48 -10.76
N LEU A 485 2.00 -10.33 -10.98
CA LEU A 485 2.18 -11.59 -11.70
C LEU A 485 2.54 -11.34 -13.17
N LEU A 486 1.88 -10.40 -13.84
CA LEU A 486 2.13 -10.04 -15.24
C LEU A 486 3.52 -9.42 -15.41
N MET A 487 4.04 -8.66 -14.44
CA MET A 487 5.43 -8.18 -14.45
C MET A 487 6.42 -9.35 -14.40
N VAL A 488 6.19 -10.33 -13.52
CA VAL A 488 7.00 -11.56 -13.45
C VAL A 488 6.99 -12.28 -14.79
N TRP A 489 5.79 -12.54 -15.35
CA TRP A 489 5.67 -13.24 -16.63
C TRP A 489 6.23 -12.46 -17.82
N SER A 490 6.15 -11.12 -17.80
CA SER A 490 6.77 -10.24 -18.80
C SER A 490 8.29 -10.33 -18.77
N ALA A 491 8.88 -10.27 -17.57
CA ALA A 491 10.32 -10.43 -17.38
C ALA A 491 10.80 -11.83 -17.81
N VAL A 492 10.02 -12.86 -17.51
CA VAL A 492 10.25 -14.24 -17.94
C VAL A 492 10.21 -14.36 -19.46
N ALA A 493 9.24 -13.74 -20.14
CA ALA A 493 9.15 -13.77 -21.59
C ALA A 493 10.28 -12.99 -22.28
N LEU A 494 10.60 -11.78 -21.81
CA LEU A 494 11.70 -11.01 -22.38
C LEU A 494 13.05 -11.72 -22.17
N THR A 495 13.20 -12.43 -21.05
CA THR A 495 14.31 -13.35 -20.83
C THR A 495 14.32 -14.44 -21.90
N ALA A 496 13.22 -15.17 -22.10
CA ALA A 496 13.16 -16.23 -23.11
C ALA A 496 13.48 -15.72 -24.53
N LEU A 497 12.86 -14.60 -24.95
CA LEU A 497 13.05 -13.97 -26.25
C LEU A 497 14.49 -13.49 -26.50
N SER A 498 15.18 -13.03 -25.45
CA SER A 498 16.57 -12.56 -25.56
C SER A 498 17.61 -13.68 -25.50
N THR A 499 17.23 -14.92 -25.19
CA THR A 499 18.16 -16.07 -25.29
C THR A 499 18.11 -16.71 -26.67
N HIS A 500 19.29 -17.01 -27.23
CA HIS A 500 19.41 -17.78 -28.47
C HIS A 500 19.09 -19.28 -28.30
N TYR A 501 18.96 -19.78 -27.07
CA TYR A 501 18.74 -21.20 -26.77
C TYR A 501 17.24 -21.48 -26.54
N PHE A 502 16.50 -21.75 -27.62
CA PHE A 502 15.25 -22.52 -27.57
C PHE A 502 15.61 -24.02 -27.73
N GLU A 503 16.48 -24.53 -26.85
CA GLU A 503 16.66 -25.97 -26.75
C GLU A 503 15.34 -26.57 -26.25
N THR A 504 14.73 -27.45 -27.04
CA THR A 504 13.48 -28.20 -26.76
C THR A 504 12.14 -27.47 -26.88
N VAL A 505 11.83 -26.88 -28.04
CA VAL A 505 10.43 -26.83 -28.52
C VAL A 505 10.32 -27.54 -29.86
N SER A 506 10.42 -28.86 -29.81
CA SER A 506 9.98 -29.69 -30.92
C SER A 506 8.46 -29.89 -30.82
N LYS A 507 7.82 -29.79 -31.99
CA LYS A 507 6.40 -30.00 -32.30
C LYS A 507 5.53 -28.74 -32.13
N TRP A 508 5.23 -28.10 -33.28
CA TRP A 508 4.12 -27.19 -33.64
C TRP A 508 4.58 -25.92 -34.38
N ARG A 509 3.89 -25.63 -35.50
CA ARG A 509 4.13 -24.51 -36.45
C ARG A 509 4.15 -23.11 -35.81
N ALA A 510 3.52 -22.93 -34.65
CA ALA A 510 3.50 -21.67 -33.91
C ALA A 510 4.88 -21.24 -33.40
N ALA A 511 5.76 -22.19 -33.05
CA ALA A 511 7.12 -21.91 -32.61
C ALA A 511 8.00 -21.36 -33.75
N ALA A 512 7.84 -21.90 -34.97
CA ALA A 512 8.57 -21.44 -36.15
C ALA A 512 8.17 -20.01 -36.58
N LEU A 513 6.89 -19.64 -36.41
CA LEU A 513 6.42 -18.26 -36.65
C LEU A 513 6.98 -17.30 -35.59
N LEU A 514 6.92 -17.66 -34.31
CA LEU A 514 7.51 -16.86 -33.22
C LEU A 514 9.02 -16.66 -33.40
N GLU A 515 9.73 -17.68 -33.88
CA GLU A 515 11.16 -17.60 -34.17
C GLU A 515 11.44 -16.66 -35.36
N ARG A 516 10.69 -16.80 -36.46
CA ARG A 516 10.82 -15.93 -37.65
C ARG A 516 10.53 -14.46 -37.31
N TRP A 517 9.52 -14.19 -36.47
CA TRP A 517 9.13 -12.84 -36.09
C TRP A 517 9.83 -12.34 -34.83
N ARG A 518 10.76 -13.11 -34.24
CA ARG A 518 11.45 -12.75 -32.99
C ARG A 518 12.05 -11.34 -33.00
N PRO A 519 12.78 -10.89 -34.05
CA PRO A 519 13.33 -9.54 -34.08
C PRO A 519 12.24 -8.48 -34.05
N ALA A 520 11.15 -8.68 -34.80
CA ALA A 520 10.02 -7.75 -34.82
C ALA A 520 9.29 -7.71 -33.47
N ILE A 521 9.06 -8.87 -32.84
CA ILE A 521 8.47 -8.96 -31.50
C ILE A 521 9.34 -8.24 -30.48
N LEU A 522 10.66 -8.47 -30.51
CA LEU A 522 11.58 -7.80 -29.59
C LEU A 522 11.56 -6.27 -29.79
N SER A 523 11.59 -5.80 -31.04
CA SER A 523 11.47 -4.37 -31.36
C SER A 523 10.15 -3.79 -30.84
N LEU A 524 9.02 -4.47 -31.05
CA LEU A 524 7.71 -4.04 -30.53
C LEU A 524 7.68 -3.99 -29.00
N VAL A 525 8.26 -4.99 -28.33
CA VAL A 525 8.38 -5.01 -26.86
C VAL A 525 9.23 -3.84 -26.37
N MET A 526 10.37 -3.55 -27.02
CA MET A 526 11.23 -2.44 -26.63
C MET A 526 10.56 -1.07 -26.86
N VAL A 527 9.83 -0.91 -27.96
CA VAL A 527 9.03 0.31 -28.21
C VAL A 527 7.94 0.44 -27.15
N GLY A 528 7.18 -0.62 -26.88
CA GLY A 528 6.13 -0.62 -25.85
C GLY A 528 6.69 -0.29 -24.45
N LEU A 529 7.82 -0.90 -24.08
CA LEU A 529 8.52 -0.60 -22.82
C LEU A 529 8.96 0.87 -22.75
N THR A 530 9.54 1.39 -23.83
CA THR A 530 9.99 2.78 -23.91
C THR A 530 8.83 3.75 -23.75
N LEU A 531 7.71 3.53 -24.46
CA LEU A 531 6.51 4.35 -24.35
C LEU A 531 5.93 4.33 -22.94
N CYS A 532 5.90 3.16 -22.29
CA CYS A 532 5.38 3.07 -20.92
C CYS A 532 6.32 3.73 -19.90
N ILE A 533 7.65 3.66 -20.07
CA ILE A 533 8.61 4.37 -19.21
C ILE A 533 8.51 5.88 -19.41
N LEU A 534 8.38 6.35 -20.65
CA LEU A 534 8.15 7.77 -20.95
C LEU A 534 6.81 8.26 -20.37
N SER A 535 5.78 7.42 -20.39
CA SER A 535 4.51 7.73 -19.71
C SER A 535 4.72 7.94 -18.20
N SER A 536 5.48 7.05 -17.53
CA SER A 536 5.83 7.24 -16.12
C SER A 536 6.59 8.54 -15.87
N ALA A 537 7.59 8.85 -16.71
CA ALA A 537 8.35 10.08 -16.60
C ALA A 537 7.46 11.33 -16.76
N ASN A 538 6.43 11.27 -17.60
CA ASN A 538 5.46 12.34 -17.78
C ASN A 538 4.49 12.49 -16.59
N LEU A 539 4.20 11.39 -15.89
CA LEU A 539 3.37 11.41 -14.68
C LEU A 539 4.14 11.84 -13.43
N TRP A 540 5.46 11.65 -13.44
CA TRP A 540 6.30 12.00 -12.31
C TRP A 540 6.39 13.51 -12.17
N GLN A 541 5.84 14.03 -11.07
CA GLN A 541 5.96 15.42 -10.68
C GLN A 541 6.87 15.49 -9.46
N LEU A 542 8.04 16.13 -9.59
CA LEU A 542 8.79 16.55 -8.41
C LEU A 542 8.05 17.75 -7.80
N PRO A 543 8.01 17.86 -6.46
CA PRO A 543 7.59 19.09 -5.81
C PRO A 543 8.72 20.12 -6.01
N ASP A 544 8.85 20.64 -7.23
CA ASP A 544 9.89 21.59 -7.61
C ASP A 544 9.25 22.93 -8.02
N PRO A 545 9.21 23.91 -7.11
CA PRO A 545 8.71 25.24 -7.41
C PRO A 545 9.61 26.03 -8.35
N SER A 546 10.84 25.59 -8.66
CA SER A 546 11.68 26.26 -9.64
C SER A 546 11.09 26.22 -11.05
N TYR A 547 10.22 25.23 -11.34
CA TYR A 547 9.52 25.11 -12.62
C TYR A 547 8.30 26.04 -12.73
N ARG A 548 7.67 26.41 -11.61
CA ARG A 548 6.57 27.40 -11.55
C ARG A 548 6.65 28.15 -10.23
N VAL A 549 7.24 29.34 -10.27
CA VAL A 549 7.32 30.22 -9.10
C VAL A 549 5.89 30.51 -8.62
N PRO A 550 5.54 30.14 -7.37
CA PRO A 550 4.21 30.42 -6.84
C PRO A 550 3.99 31.93 -6.72
N ASP A 551 2.72 32.36 -6.80
CA ASP A 551 2.38 33.73 -6.45
C ASP A 551 2.69 34.03 -4.97
N ALA A 552 2.77 35.31 -4.62
CA ALA A 552 3.20 35.75 -3.29
C ALA A 552 2.32 35.18 -2.16
N HIS A 553 1.01 35.05 -2.40
CA HIS A 553 0.08 34.51 -1.40
C HIS A 553 0.29 33.00 -1.22
N THR A 554 0.41 32.24 -2.32
CA THR A 554 0.73 30.80 -2.26
C THR A 554 2.09 30.54 -1.59
N LEU A 555 3.09 31.37 -1.88
CA LEU A 555 4.40 31.27 -1.22
C LEU A 555 4.29 31.51 0.29
N ALA A 556 3.62 32.59 0.71
CA ALA A 556 3.42 32.91 2.12
C ALA A 556 2.66 31.80 2.87
N MET A 557 1.66 31.19 2.23
CA MET A 557 0.95 30.02 2.78
C MET A 557 1.90 28.84 2.97
N ARG A 558 2.76 28.54 2.00
CA ARG A 558 3.73 27.44 2.11
C ARG A 558 4.84 27.72 3.13
N GLN A 559 5.20 28.98 3.36
CA GLN A 559 6.13 29.39 4.42
C GLN A 559 5.50 29.15 5.80
N ALA A 560 4.26 29.59 6.00
CA ALA A 560 3.56 29.30 7.25
C ALA A 560 3.32 27.80 7.45
N PHE A 561 3.10 27.04 6.37
CA PHE A 561 3.04 25.58 6.45
C PHE A 561 4.35 24.96 6.95
N LEU A 562 5.52 25.50 6.61
CA LEU A 562 6.78 25.08 7.23
C LEU A 562 6.80 25.43 8.73
N ARG A 563 6.33 26.63 9.10
CA ARG A 563 6.22 27.10 10.49
C ARG A 563 5.26 26.28 11.34
N GLN A 564 4.30 25.58 10.74
CA GLN A 564 3.43 24.65 11.46
C GLN A 564 4.23 23.55 12.17
N THR A 565 5.45 23.23 11.73
CA THR A 565 6.35 22.31 12.48
C THR A 565 6.68 22.83 13.88
N GLU A 566 6.95 24.13 14.01
CA GLU A 566 7.21 24.84 15.26
C GLU A 566 5.92 25.03 16.06
N ALA A 567 4.83 25.44 15.39
CA ALA A 567 3.53 25.65 16.02
C ALA A 567 3.01 24.37 16.72
N TRP A 568 3.06 23.22 16.04
CA TRP A 568 2.65 21.96 16.62
C TRP A 568 3.62 21.47 17.69
N ALA A 569 4.92 21.73 17.57
CA ALA A 569 5.86 21.47 18.66
C ALA A 569 5.48 22.25 19.92
N LYS A 570 5.06 23.51 19.77
CA LYS A 570 4.63 24.35 20.88
C LYS A 570 3.28 23.92 21.46
N VAL A 571 2.31 23.53 20.64
CA VAL A 571 1.02 22.97 21.11
C VAL A 571 1.24 21.76 22.03
N ARG A 572 2.24 20.91 21.74
CA ARG A 572 2.56 19.74 22.57
C ARG A 572 3.04 20.06 23.97
N GLU A 573 3.51 21.28 24.23
CA GLU A 573 3.86 21.74 25.59
C GLU A 573 2.62 22.03 26.45
N TYR A 574 1.48 22.37 25.82
CA TYR A 574 0.24 22.74 26.51
C TYR A 574 -0.84 21.64 26.48
N ALA A 575 -0.71 20.67 25.58
CA ALA A 575 -1.59 19.50 25.48
C ALA A 575 -0.81 18.20 25.65
N GLY A 576 -1.26 17.35 26.57
CA GLY A 576 -0.85 15.96 26.69
C GLY A 576 -1.27 15.11 25.49
N PRO A 577 -0.72 13.88 25.36
CA PRO A 577 -0.87 13.05 24.16
C PRO A 577 -2.31 12.64 23.83
N THR A 578 -3.20 12.58 24.82
CA THR A 578 -4.61 12.18 24.68
C THR A 578 -5.57 13.36 24.83
N GLU A 579 -5.06 14.56 25.08
CA GLU A 579 -5.90 15.76 25.18
C GLU A 579 -6.21 16.27 23.78
N ARG A 580 -7.46 16.72 23.58
CA ARG A 580 -7.89 17.15 22.25
C ARG A 580 -7.40 18.55 21.94
N VAL A 581 -6.91 18.69 20.73
CA VAL A 581 -6.46 19.95 20.14
C VAL A 581 -7.28 20.21 18.89
N GLN A 582 -7.50 21.47 18.52
CA GLN A 582 -8.22 21.80 17.30
C GLN A 582 -7.50 22.93 16.57
N ALA A 583 -7.23 22.70 15.29
CA ALA A 583 -6.86 23.73 14.32
C ALA A 583 -7.98 23.88 13.29
N ASN A 584 -7.93 24.91 12.44
CA ASN A 584 -8.91 25.06 11.39
C ASN A 584 -8.86 23.85 10.41
N PRO A 585 -9.95 23.08 10.24
CA PRO A 585 -9.98 21.93 9.34
C PRO A 585 -9.81 22.33 7.87
N ASP A 586 -10.16 23.58 7.54
CA ASP A 586 -10.02 24.16 6.20
C ASP A 586 -8.69 24.93 6.06
N GLY A 587 -7.96 25.07 7.17
CA GLY A 587 -6.63 25.66 7.21
C GLY A 587 -5.72 24.87 6.28
N TYR A 588 -5.12 25.56 5.31
CA TYR A 588 -4.21 24.97 4.34
C TYR A 588 -4.84 23.94 3.37
N ALA A 589 -6.17 23.92 3.22
CA ALA A 589 -6.87 23.03 2.30
C ALA A 589 -6.40 23.15 0.83
N ALA A 590 -5.81 24.29 0.45
CA ALA A 590 -5.27 24.55 -0.89
C ALA A 590 -3.85 24.00 -1.12
N LEU A 591 -3.19 23.42 -0.12
CA LEU A 591 -1.82 22.89 -0.29
C LEU A 591 -1.77 21.69 -1.24
N THR A 592 -2.84 20.91 -1.26
CA THR A 592 -3.03 19.73 -2.12
C THR A 592 -4.28 19.89 -2.99
N PRO A 593 -4.38 19.19 -4.13
CA PRO A 593 -5.61 19.19 -4.94
C PRO A 593 -6.85 18.63 -4.21
N TRP A 594 -6.64 17.93 -3.09
CA TRP A 594 -7.70 17.40 -2.23
C TRP A 594 -7.67 18.13 -0.88
N PRO A 595 -8.77 18.81 -0.49
CA PRO A 595 -8.78 19.70 0.66
C PRO A 595 -8.85 18.92 1.98
N VAL A 596 -7.77 18.90 2.76
CA VAL A 596 -7.73 18.31 4.12
C VAL A 596 -6.76 19.05 5.02
N SER A 597 -6.89 18.87 6.34
CA SER A 597 -6.00 19.47 7.35
C SER A 597 -4.64 18.76 7.42
N ILE A 598 -3.83 18.92 6.35
CA ILE A 598 -2.49 18.32 6.23
C ILE A 598 -1.56 18.70 7.40
N PRO A 599 -1.47 19.96 7.87
CA PRO A 599 -0.54 20.30 8.96
C PRO A 599 -0.81 19.51 10.25
N TYR A 600 -2.08 19.36 10.61
CA TYR A 600 -2.47 18.52 11.74
C TYR A 600 -1.99 17.08 11.54
N MET A 601 -2.29 16.50 10.38
CA MET A 601 -2.02 15.09 10.09
C MET A 601 -0.52 14.76 10.07
N LEU A 602 0.33 15.69 9.64
CA LEU A 602 1.78 15.48 9.53
C LEU A 602 2.55 15.81 10.81
N PHE A 603 2.08 16.80 11.58
CA PHE A 603 2.91 17.41 12.63
C PHE A 603 2.32 17.35 14.03
N ALA A 604 1.01 17.19 14.21
CA ALA A 604 0.39 17.39 15.52
C ALA A 604 0.80 16.34 16.55
N ASP A 605 0.76 15.07 16.18
CA ASP A 605 0.90 13.92 17.10
C ASP A 605 -0.03 14.07 18.33
N ARG A 606 -1.29 14.46 18.08
CA ARG A 606 -2.34 14.72 19.08
C ARG A 606 -3.70 14.25 18.55
N VAL A 607 -4.69 14.17 19.43
CA VAL A 607 -6.08 13.86 19.07
C VAL A 607 -6.80 15.16 18.70
N THR A 608 -7.66 15.13 17.68
CA THR A 608 -8.52 16.27 17.33
C THR A 608 -10.00 15.97 17.54
N ALA A 609 -10.82 17.01 17.69
CA ALA A 609 -12.27 16.83 17.66
C ALA A 609 -12.77 16.61 16.23
N TYR A 610 -12.22 17.34 15.26
CA TYR A 610 -12.59 17.20 13.85
C TYR A 610 -11.42 17.55 12.93
N ALA A 611 -10.95 16.60 12.13
CA ALA A 611 -9.82 16.83 11.22
C ALA A 611 -10.25 17.44 9.88
N SER A 612 -11.10 16.73 9.12
CA SER A 612 -11.68 17.20 7.87
C SER A 612 -12.92 16.38 7.50
N PRO A 613 -13.82 16.90 6.64
CA PRO A 613 -15.02 16.18 6.20
C PRO A 613 -14.71 14.82 5.54
N GLU A 614 -13.69 14.77 4.69
CA GLU A 614 -13.29 13.59 3.90
C GLU A 614 -12.79 12.47 4.80
N PHE A 615 -11.86 12.79 5.72
CA PHE A 615 -11.28 11.81 6.63
C PHE A 615 -12.28 11.40 7.73
N ALA A 616 -13.07 12.33 8.26
CA ALA A 616 -14.13 11.98 9.20
C ALA A 616 -15.17 11.05 8.52
N MET A 617 -15.52 11.31 7.25
CA MET A 617 -16.39 10.41 6.50
C MET A 617 -15.75 9.04 6.30
N ALA A 618 -14.49 8.95 5.87
CA ALA A 618 -13.85 7.66 5.55
C ALA A 618 -13.57 6.81 6.81
N PHE A 619 -13.10 7.44 7.89
CA PHE A 619 -12.63 6.74 9.09
C PHE A 619 -13.67 6.70 10.23
N ALA A 620 -14.79 7.40 10.07
CA ALA A 620 -15.95 7.29 10.93
C ALA A 620 -17.24 7.06 10.11
N TYR A 621 -17.14 6.33 8.99
CA TYR A 621 -18.26 6.14 8.05
C TYR A 621 -19.51 5.48 8.65
N ARG A 622 -19.37 4.78 9.78
CA ARG A 622 -20.47 4.15 10.53
C ARG A 622 -21.18 5.10 11.50
N TYR A 623 -20.71 6.34 11.63
CA TYR A 623 -21.28 7.35 12.49
C TYR A 623 -22.27 8.25 11.72
N ASP A 624 -23.15 8.91 12.47
CA ASP A 624 -24.25 9.69 11.91
C ASP A 624 -23.77 10.82 10.98
N LYS A 625 -24.30 10.83 9.76
CA LYS A 625 -23.91 11.78 8.72
C LYS A 625 -24.31 13.21 9.06
N GLU A 626 -25.47 13.40 9.69
CA GLU A 626 -25.98 14.72 10.05
C GLU A 626 -25.17 15.31 11.19
N GLN A 627 -24.94 14.54 12.25
CA GLN A 627 -24.09 14.92 13.39
C GLN A 627 -22.68 15.31 12.93
N ARG A 628 -22.07 14.52 12.04
CA ARG A 628 -20.74 14.84 11.49
C ARG A 628 -20.73 16.17 10.73
N ASN A 629 -21.78 16.47 9.97
CA ASN A 629 -21.90 17.72 9.23
C ASN A 629 -22.17 18.92 10.16
N GLU A 630 -22.93 18.72 11.23
CA GLU A 630 -23.18 19.75 12.26
C GLU A 630 -21.91 20.09 13.04
N GLN A 631 -21.14 19.08 13.44
CA GLN A 631 -19.87 19.28 14.12
C GLN A 631 -18.87 20.04 13.23
N TYR A 632 -18.82 19.73 11.93
CA TYR A 632 -18.00 20.51 10.99
C TYR A 632 -18.39 22.00 10.97
N LYS A 633 -19.69 22.31 10.86
CA LYS A 633 -20.19 23.71 10.90
C LYS A 633 -19.86 24.41 12.23
N LEU A 634 -19.93 23.69 13.35
CA LEU A 634 -19.54 24.20 14.66
C LEU A 634 -18.04 24.57 14.68
N ILE A 635 -17.18 23.72 14.15
CA ILE A 635 -15.74 23.99 14.07
C ILE A 635 -15.43 25.14 13.09
N GLN A 636 -16.11 25.21 11.94
CA GLN A 636 -15.97 26.35 11.03
C GLN A 636 -16.37 27.67 11.70
N ASN A 637 -17.38 27.66 12.57
CA ASN A 637 -17.81 28.85 13.29
C ASN A 637 -16.69 29.42 14.18
N ILE A 638 -15.98 28.58 14.95
CA ILE A 638 -14.95 29.06 15.88
C ILE A 638 -13.72 29.65 15.18
N PHE A 639 -13.47 29.28 13.91
CA PHE A 639 -12.39 29.83 13.08
C PHE A 639 -12.85 30.94 12.12
N SER A 640 -14.14 31.32 12.16
CA SER A 640 -14.69 32.42 11.37
C SER A 640 -14.29 33.79 11.94
N ALA A 641 -14.48 34.86 11.18
CA ALA A 641 -14.16 36.22 11.63
C ALA A 641 -14.96 36.67 12.89
N LYS A 642 -16.12 36.04 13.15
CA LYS A 642 -17.01 36.37 14.27
C LYS A 642 -17.51 35.08 14.91
N PRO A 643 -16.65 34.36 15.65
CA PRO A 643 -17.08 33.13 16.32
C PRO A 643 -18.11 33.46 17.40
N THR A 644 -19.02 32.54 17.70
CA THR A 644 -20.00 32.75 18.77
C THR A 644 -19.51 32.18 20.10
N GLY A 645 -19.85 32.85 21.21
CA GLY A 645 -19.53 32.36 22.55
C GLY A 645 -20.12 30.97 22.83
N ASP A 646 -21.31 30.68 22.30
CA ASP A 646 -21.94 29.37 22.39
C ASP A 646 -21.17 28.29 21.62
N ALA A 647 -20.63 28.62 20.45
CA ALA A 647 -19.80 27.69 19.70
C ALA A 647 -18.51 27.37 20.46
N LEU A 648 -17.82 28.40 20.98
CA LEU A 648 -16.62 28.23 21.81
C LEU A 648 -16.91 27.39 23.07
N ARG A 649 -18.06 27.62 23.71
CA ARG A 649 -18.51 26.86 24.89
C ARG A 649 -18.76 25.40 24.55
N ARG A 650 -19.47 25.10 23.45
CA ARG A 650 -19.69 23.72 22.99
C ARG A 650 -18.39 23.02 22.63
N VAL A 651 -17.46 23.69 21.97
CA VAL A 651 -16.16 23.12 21.62
C VAL A 651 -15.34 22.78 22.87
N ARG A 652 -15.36 23.66 23.87
CA ARG A 652 -14.68 23.41 25.15
C ARG A 652 -15.37 22.33 25.99
N ASP A 653 -16.68 22.47 26.23
CA ASP A 653 -17.40 21.68 27.23
C ASP A 653 -17.91 20.35 26.67
N THR A 654 -18.40 20.35 25.41
CA THR A 654 -18.92 19.15 24.75
C THR A 654 -17.80 18.39 24.05
N LEU A 655 -17.07 19.03 23.14
CA LEU A 655 -16.00 18.35 22.38
C LEU A 655 -14.72 18.14 23.19
N LYS A 656 -14.61 18.76 24.38
CA LYS A 656 -13.47 18.66 25.29
C LYS A 656 -12.15 19.07 24.64
N VAL A 657 -12.21 20.08 23.77
CA VAL A 657 -11.01 20.65 23.15
C VAL A 657 -10.28 21.48 24.19
N LYS A 658 -9.04 21.10 24.50
CA LYS A 658 -8.19 21.79 25.46
C LYS A 658 -7.43 22.94 24.82
N VAL A 659 -6.93 22.73 23.60
CA VAL A 659 -6.07 23.70 22.93
C VAL A 659 -6.62 24.06 21.55
N LEU A 660 -6.71 25.36 21.27
CA LEU A 660 -6.97 25.88 19.93
C LEU A 660 -5.67 26.42 19.35
N LEU A 661 -5.33 25.97 18.14
CA LEU A 661 -4.27 26.55 17.33
C LEU A 661 -4.92 27.42 16.25
N VAL A 662 -4.65 28.72 16.29
CA VAL A 662 -5.12 29.69 15.31
C VAL A 662 -3.93 30.17 14.49
N ASP A 663 -4.01 30.02 13.17
CA ASP A 663 -3.01 30.48 12.22
C ASP A 663 -3.34 31.88 11.70
N LYS A 664 -2.34 32.64 11.24
CA LYS A 664 -2.54 33.98 10.63
C LYS A 664 -3.48 33.98 9.43
N PHE A 665 -3.65 32.84 8.75
CA PHE A 665 -4.58 32.71 7.63
C PHE A 665 -6.02 32.40 8.06
N ASP A 666 -6.26 32.12 9.34
CA ASP A 666 -7.61 31.92 9.85
C ASP A 666 -8.34 33.26 10.00
N ALA A 667 -9.62 33.30 9.63
CA ALA A 667 -10.40 34.53 9.72
C ALA A 667 -10.53 35.06 11.16
N VAL A 668 -10.49 34.16 12.16
CA VAL A 668 -10.51 34.51 13.59
C VAL A 668 -9.21 35.17 14.08
N TRP A 669 -8.10 35.09 13.33
CA TRP A 669 -6.80 35.69 13.72
C TRP A 669 -6.90 37.17 14.11
N HIS A 670 -7.73 37.91 13.36
CA HIS A 670 -7.96 39.35 13.49
C HIS A 670 -9.06 39.72 14.50
N SER A 671 -9.56 38.74 15.26
CA SER A 671 -10.63 38.89 16.23
C SER A 671 -10.09 38.73 17.65
N ASP A 672 -10.70 39.42 18.62
CA ASP A 672 -10.44 39.29 20.07
C ASP A 672 -11.53 38.47 20.78
N VAL A 673 -12.43 37.82 20.02
CA VAL A 673 -13.59 37.13 20.57
C VAL A 673 -13.20 35.90 21.39
N ILE A 674 -12.12 35.20 21.02
CA ILE A 674 -11.65 34.04 21.79
C ILE A 674 -11.16 34.50 23.16
N GLU A 675 -10.31 35.54 23.21
CA GLU A 675 -9.78 36.14 24.43
C GLU A 675 -10.89 36.71 25.31
N SER A 676 -11.78 37.52 24.72
CA SER A 676 -12.86 38.20 25.45
C SER A 676 -13.96 37.26 25.94
N SER A 677 -14.07 36.05 25.38
CA SER A 677 -15.02 35.04 25.86
C SER A 677 -14.73 34.55 27.28
N GLY A 678 -13.46 34.63 27.73
CA GLY A 678 -12.99 34.03 28.98
C GLY A 678 -13.02 32.49 29.01
N LEU A 679 -13.38 31.83 27.90
CA LEU A 679 -13.46 30.37 27.81
C LEU A 679 -12.10 29.73 27.52
N TYR A 680 -11.23 30.46 26.80
CA TYR A 680 -9.86 30.09 26.49
C TYR A 680 -8.92 31.27 26.77
N GLN A 681 -7.70 30.96 27.19
CA GLN A 681 -6.66 31.94 27.49
C GLN A 681 -5.56 31.88 26.44
N LEU A 682 -5.14 33.04 25.92
CA LEU A 682 -3.97 33.13 25.04
C LEU A 682 -2.71 32.85 25.87
N VAL A 683 -2.01 31.75 25.59
CA VAL A 683 -0.80 31.34 26.33
C VAL A 683 0.49 31.55 25.53
N PHE A 684 0.36 31.66 24.20
CA PHE A 684 1.50 31.84 23.30
C PHE A 684 1.06 32.53 22.01
N MET A 685 1.89 33.46 21.52
CA MET A 685 1.68 34.17 20.27
C MET A 685 3.03 34.43 19.60
N GLU A 686 3.11 34.09 18.32
CA GLU A 686 4.18 34.48 17.40
C GLU A 686 3.57 35.22 16.19
N GLU A 687 4.39 35.64 15.24
CA GLU A 687 3.93 36.38 14.05
C GLU A 687 2.90 35.60 13.22
N ASP A 688 2.99 34.27 13.22
CA ASP A 688 2.25 33.41 12.29
C ASP A 688 1.16 32.54 12.96
N PHE A 689 1.17 32.39 14.28
CA PHE A 689 0.18 31.57 14.99
C PHE A 689 0.00 31.98 16.46
N LYS A 690 -1.17 31.60 17.02
CA LYS A 690 -1.60 31.83 18.40
C LYS A 690 -2.07 30.50 18.98
N ILE A 691 -1.77 30.29 20.26
CA ILE A 691 -2.20 29.11 21.01
C ILE A 691 -3.07 29.56 22.17
N TYR A 692 -4.28 29.02 22.21
CA TYR A 692 -5.23 29.25 23.28
C TYR A 692 -5.50 27.97 24.06
N VAL A 693 -5.57 28.07 25.39
CA VAL A 693 -5.75 26.92 26.28
C VAL A 693 -6.99 27.13 27.15
N ALA A 694 -7.83 26.11 27.23
CA ALA A 694 -8.94 26.06 28.16
C ALA A 694 -8.39 25.87 29.59
N PRO A 695 -8.89 26.64 30.58
CA PRO A 695 -8.41 26.61 31.96
C PRO A 695 -8.70 25.30 32.70
#